data_AF-A0A930YA88-F1
#
_entry.id   AF-A0A930YA88-F1
#
_cell.length_a   1.000
_cell.length_b   1.000
_cell.length_c   1.000
_cell.angle_alpha   90.00
_cell.angle_beta   90.00
_cell.angle_gamma   90.00
#
_symmetry.space_group_name_H-M   'P 1'
#
loop_
_entity.id
_entity.type
_entity.pdbx_description
1 polymer ?
#
loop_
_entity_poly.entity_id
_entity_poly.type
_entity_poly.pdbx_seq_one_letter_code
_entity_poly.pdbx_strand_id
1 'polypeptide(L)'
;MTRYPRKSRAFRWVVMATSLFVAAGALVAVQSPQAAQAASFDAGNIISDANFYDANAMSQQQIQAFLEAQVPSCGNGNCLRLKRTDTSSRPADAMCRAYQGAAGELTSQILFKVQQACSISAKVLLVTLQKEQTLVTATAPSDARIDRAMGYACPDDASRPGYCDPAYAGLYNQLYRAAWQLKRYGNPAGTSNYFTWYPVGQVAQVRYNPNAACGSGGVYISNAATAALYYYTPYQPNAAALANMTGTGDACSAYGNRNFWRFYTSWFGPTTGPTSPIGNFEGATPGVGTVRVSGWTIDPDAVATSLDVHVYIDGVGAGVTRADKSRPDVGAIHAGAGNAHGFDATFGIGGGRHEVCVFFINVGSGANTPACTTVQVPTGDPFGGIDSVTAAAGTVTTGGWAIDPDTTSPIDVHVYVDGRSVPTRADKDRPDVAAAYPAYGRPHGFELVSTLAVGKHEICVYGINVGPGITNTSFGCRTVTVSTGSAPAPSTPRGNLEEVTGGTESVMVKGWALDLDTTAPLSLRVTVAGTTTTVKADVSRPDVGRAFPGMGDAHGFLSTIAAPAGSQQVCVTAVNDGAGGDVELGCRTVTVSSSAPTAGARAPIGNLEVVAGAAGGVSVSGWTLDPDTAAPIPVHVYVGSTWTQVTADGSRPDVAAVHPAYGDRHGFSAVVPAAAGAQNVCVYALNDVKAGPNPLLGCRTVTVTSTVPVGNVESVTGGAGTVGVSGWMVAPGSSDAVPVHVYVDGVGSAFTTDLDRPDVAAAYPRTGSTHGFSATVPVSAGRHTVCVWGLDVRGGQHRQFGCWQTTSS
;
A
#
# COMPACT_ATOMS: atom_id res chain seq x y z
N MET A 1 34.85 15.76 -67.88
CA MET A 1 35.41 17.01 -67.32
C MET A 1 35.13 16.99 -65.82
N THR A 2 36.12 16.58 -65.00
CA THR A 2 36.84 17.41 -63.99
C THR A 2 35.97 17.84 -62.80
N ARG A 3 36.33 17.73 -61.52
CA ARG A 3 37.38 17.08 -60.68
C ARG A 3 37.09 17.54 -59.21
N TYR A 4 37.72 16.91 -58.21
CA TYR A 4 37.88 17.29 -56.76
C TYR A 4 36.81 16.82 -55.72
N PRO A 5 37.16 16.56 -54.44
CA PRO A 5 38.30 15.79 -53.91
C PRO A 5 38.10 14.93 -52.61
N ARG A 6 38.99 13.93 -52.49
CA ARG A 6 39.70 13.23 -51.37
C ARG A 6 39.39 13.38 -49.84
N LYS A 7 39.43 12.18 -49.19
CA LYS A 7 40.02 11.71 -47.88
C LYS A 7 39.21 12.05 -46.59
N SER A 8 39.04 11.17 -45.57
CA SER A 8 39.88 10.09 -45.01
C SER A 8 39.17 9.13 -44.01
N ARG A 9 39.58 7.83 -44.06
CA ARG A 9 39.87 6.85 -42.97
C ARG A 9 38.78 6.24 -42.05
N ALA A 10 38.63 4.90 -42.13
CA ALA A 10 38.72 3.90 -41.01
C ALA A 10 38.47 2.47 -41.57
N PHE A 11 39.49 1.71 -41.98
CA PHE A 11 40.18 0.61 -41.27
C PHE A 11 39.26 -0.54 -40.79
N ARG A 12 39.22 -1.62 -41.60
CA ARG A 12 38.75 -2.96 -41.24
C ARG A 12 39.93 -3.76 -40.68
N TRP A 13 39.78 -4.37 -39.50
CA TRP A 13 40.58 -5.52 -39.07
C TRP A 13 39.67 -6.66 -38.66
N VAL A 14 39.93 -7.81 -39.28
CA VAL A 14 39.45 -9.13 -38.88
C VAL A 14 40.37 -9.60 -37.76
N VAL A 15 39.81 -9.99 -36.61
CA VAL A 15 40.53 -10.75 -35.57
C VAL A 15 39.67 -11.96 -35.22
N MET A 16 40.26 -13.14 -35.41
CA MET A 16 39.77 -14.44 -34.94
C MET A 16 39.53 -14.39 -33.43
N ALA A 17 38.30 -14.68 -32.99
CA ALA A 17 38.02 -14.96 -31.58
C ALA A 17 38.16 -16.47 -31.33
N THR A 18 39.32 -16.87 -30.81
CA THR A 18 39.52 -18.13 -30.11
C THR A 18 38.50 -18.28 -28.98
N SER A 19 37.70 -19.35 -29.02
CA SER A 19 36.77 -19.73 -27.97
C SER A 19 37.55 -20.16 -26.72
N LEU A 20 37.76 -19.22 -25.79
CA LEU A 20 38.21 -19.52 -24.44
C LEU A 20 36.97 -19.89 -23.63
N PHE A 21 36.73 -21.19 -23.41
CA PHE A 21 35.83 -21.66 -22.36
C PHE A 21 36.46 -21.31 -21.01
N VAL A 22 36.13 -20.13 -20.47
CA VAL A 22 36.34 -19.83 -19.06
C VAL A 22 35.23 -20.57 -18.32
N ALA A 23 35.57 -21.74 -17.75
CA ALA A 23 34.74 -22.37 -16.75
C ALA A 23 34.60 -21.38 -15.58
N ALA A 24 33.45 -20.72 -15.49
CA ALA A 24 33.07 -19.93 -14.33
C ALA A 24 32.89 -20.91 -13.15
N GLY A 25 33.99 -21.15 -12.43
CA GLY A 25 33.93 -21.83 -11.15
C GLY A 25 33.03 -21.02 -10.23
N ALA A 26 31.92 -21.63 -9.80
CA ALA A 26 31.11 -21.08 -8.74
C ALA A 26 32.00 -20.88 -7.51
N LEU A 27 32.38 -19.63 -7.25
CA LEU A 27 32.97 -19.22 -5.98
C LEU A 27 31.85 -19.30 -4.95
N VAL A 28 31.74 -20.47 -4.31
CA VAL A 28 30.99 -20.61 -3.06
C VAL A 28 31.70 -19.72 -2.05
N ALA A 29 31.05 -18.63 -1.64
CA ALA A 29 31.52 -17.81 -0.55
C ALA A 29 31.58 -18.69 0.72
N VAL A 30 32.78 -19.08 1.13
CA VAL A 30 32.99 -19.71 2.42
C VAL A 30 32.84 -18.60 3.46
N GLN A 31 31.70 -18.56 4.13
CA GLN A 31 31.50 -17.66 5.27
C GLN A 31 32.57 -17.91 6.33
N SER A 32 33.12 -16.82 6.87
CA SER A 32 34.05 -16.88 8.00
C SER A 32 33.33 -17.47 9.22
N PRO A 33 33.95 -18.42 9.95
CA PRO A 33 33.32 -19.02 11.12
C PRO A 33 33.04 -17.97 12.20
N GLN A 34 31.82 -17.94 12.72
CA GLN A 34 31.42 -17.05 13.80
C GLN A 34 31.79 -17.68 15.15
N ALA A 35 32.41 -16.90 16.04
CA ALA A 35 32.71 -17.36 17.39
C ALA A 35 31.41 -17.58 18.17
N ALA A 36 31.25 -18.77 18.76
CA ALA A 36 30.09 -19.12 19.55
C ALA A 36 30.07 -18.29 20.86
N GLN A 37 28.99 -17.56 21.12
CA GLN A 37 28.84 -16.72 22.32
C GLN A 37 27.96 -17.42 23.36
N ALA A 38 28.32 -17.35 24.64
CA ALA A 38 27.60 -18.04 25.71
C ALA A 38 26.11 -17.67 25.78
N ALA A 39 25.77 -16.41 25.49
CA ALA A 39 24.40 -15.89 25.56
C ALA A 39 23.44 -16.44 24.49
N SER A 40 23.96 -17.07 23.42
CA SER A 40 23.14 -17.64 22.35
C SER A 40 22.93 -19.15 22.46
N PHE A 41 23.42 -19.79 23.54
CA PHE A 41 23.09 -21.18 23.82
C PHE A 41 21.69 -21.27 24.46
N ASP A 42 20.78 -21.96 23.77
CA ASP A 42 19.46 -22.32 24.31
C ASP A 42 19.44 -23.82 24.66
N ALA A 43 19.31 -24.12 25.96
CA ALA A 43 19.22 -25.50 26.43
C ALA A 43 17.98 -26.23 25.89
N GLY A 44 16.91 -25.49 25.57
CA GLY A 44 15.65 -26.00 25.05
C GLY A 44 15.59 -26.12 23.53
N ASN A 45 16.55 -25.54 22.81
CA ASN A 45 16.64 -25.58 21.35
C ASN A 45 18.11 -25.64 20.90
N ILE A 46 18.79 -26.74 21.24
CA ILE A 46 20.23 -26.88 20.97
C ILE A 46 20.51 -26.86 19.45
N ILE A 47 19.63 -27.46 18.66
CA ILE A 47 19.69 -27.53 17.19
C ILE A 47 18.28 -27.78 16.67
N SER A 48 17.93 -27.23 15.51
CA SER A 48 16.61 -27.45 14.92
C SER A 48 16.49 -28.82 14.27
N ASP A 49 15.25 -29.33 14.18
CA ASP A 49 14.94 -30.57 13.46
C ASP A 49 15.39 -30.49 12.00
N ALA A 50 15.25 -29.32 11.36
CA ALA A 50 15.69 -29.08 9.99
C ALA A 50 17.20 -29.31 9.83
N ASN A 51 18.03 -28.71 10.68
CA ASN A 51 19.47 -28.91 10.64
C ASN A 51 19.89 -30.34 11.03
N PHE A 52 19.16 -30.95 11.96
CA PHE A 52 19.55 -32.23 12.55
C PHE A 52 19.23 -33.42 11.64
N TYR A 53 18.05 -33.43 11.03
CA TYR A 53 17.54 -34.54 10.22
C TYR A 53 17.68 -34.34 8.71
N ASP A 54 18.43 -33.32 8.26
CA ASP A 54 18.70 -33.06 6.84
C ASP A 54 19.55 -34.17 6.20
N ALA A 55 18.90 -35.02 5.40
CA ALA A 55 19.53 -36.10 4.66
C ALA A 55 20.46 -35.61 3.53
N ASN A 56 20.43 -34.31 3.19
CA ASN A 56 21.19 -33.69 2.10
C ASN A 56 22.16 -32.61 2.60
N ALA A 57 22.43 -32.54 3.91
CA ALA A 57 23.19 -31.45 4.53
C ALA A 57 24.58 -31.21 3.93
N MET A 58 25.25 -32.27 3.47
CA MET A 58 26.49 -32.20 2.72
C MET A 58 26.55 -33.28 1.64
N SER A 59 27.13 -32.95 0.48
CA SER A 59 27.57 -33.94 -0.52
C SER A 59 28.83 -34.67 -0.05
N GLN A 60 29.10 -35.87 -0.60
CA GLN A 60 30.35 -36.59 -0.30
C GLN A 60 31.60 -35.71 -0.53
N GLN A 61 31.61 -34.92 -1.61
CA GLN A 61 32.74 -34.03 -1.93
C GLN A 61 32.91 -32.93 -0.88
N GLN A 62 31.81 -32.33 -0.40
CA GLN A 62 31.85 -31.32 0.66
C GLN A 62 32.36 -31.93 1.99
N ILE A 63 31.93 -33.15 2.32
CA ILE A 63 32.42 -33.85 3.52
C ILE A 63 33.92 -34.12 3.43
N GLN A 64 34.39 -34.60 2.27
CA GLN A 64 35.81 -34.81 2.05
C GLN A 64 36.58 -33.50 2.21
N ALA A 65 36.19 -32.44 1.49
CA ALA A 65 36.85 -31.14 1.57
C ALA A 65 36.89 -30.58 3.00
N PHE A 66 35.82 -30.77 3.78
CA PHE A 66 35.79 -30.38 5.19
C PHE A 66 36.83 -31.14 6.03
N LEU A 67 36.89 -32.47 5.93
CA LEU A 67 37.88 -33.28 6.66
C LEU A 67 39.31 -32.90 6.27
N GLU A 68 39.53 -32.56 5.01
CA GLU A 68 40.83 -32.12 4.51
C GLU A 68 41.24 -30.74 5.02
N ALA A 69 40.28 -29.83 5.18
CA ALA A 69 40.51 -28.50 5.75
C ALA A 69 40.81 -28.57 7.26
N GLN A 70 40.16 -29.47 8.00
CA GLN A 70 40.40 -29.64 9.44
C GLN A 70 41.77 -30.24 9.76
N VAL A 71 42.27 -31.13 8.90
CA VAL A 71 43.55 -31.81 9.08
C VAL A 71 44.38 -31.75 7.79
N PRO A 72 45.29 -30.77 7.64
CA PRO A 72 46.11 -30.63 6.43
C PRO A 72 47.09 -31.80 6.21
N SER A 73 47.54 -32.46 7.27
CA SER A 73 48.48 -33.59 7.21
C SER A 73 48.14 -34.66 8.26
N CYS A 74 48.25 -35.92 7.85
CA CYS A 74 47.96 -37.08 8.71
C CYS A 74 49.26 -37.73 9.22
N GLY A 75 49.28 -38.06 10.50
CA GLY A 75 50.36 -38.80 11.14
C GLY A 75 50.19 -40.33 11.06
N ASN A 76 49.00 -40.84 10.75
CA ASN A 76 48.79 -42.27 10.46
C ASN A 76 47.55 -42.52 9.56
N GLY A 77 47.32 -43.77 9.18
CA GLY A 77 46.21 -44.19 8.31
C GLY A 77 44.81 -44.13 8.95
N ASN A 78 44.70 -43.85 10.25
CA ASN A 78 43.41 -43.70 10.94
C ASN A 78 42.87 -42.27 10.94
N CYS A 79 43.67 -41.31 10.45
CA CYS A 79 43.25 -39.95 10.18
C CYS A 79 42.01 -39.94 9.25
N LEU A 80 40.91 -39.30 9.69
CA LEU A 80 39.60 -39.48 9.03
C LEU A 80 39.59 -39.08 7.55
N ARG A 81 40.38 -38.07 7.13
CA ARG A 81 40.46 -37.66 5.71
C ARG A 81 41.05 -38.72 4.78
N LEU A 82 41.86 -39.67 5.30
CA LEU A 82 42.49 -40.74 4.53
C LEU A 82 41.93 -42.13 4.86
N LYS A 83 41.29 -42.30 6.02
CA LYS A 83 40.83 -43.60 6.51
C LYS A 83 39.84 -44.23 5.52
N ARG A 84 40.15 -45.48 5.16
CA ARG A 84 39.28 -46.37 4.39
C ARG A 84 38.81 -47.54 5.26
N THR A 85 37.57 -47.94 5.06
CA THR A 85 36.92 -49.03 5.82
C THR A 85 36.06 -49.86 4.87
N ASP A 86 36.20 -51.18 4.93
CA ASP A 86 35.26 -52.09 4.27
C ASP A 86 33.91 -52.04 5.00
N THR A 87 32.82 -51.89 4.25
CA THR A 87 31.47 -51.81 4.80
C THR A 87 30.59 -52.92 4.24
N SER A 88 29.62 -53.35 5.04
CA SER A 88 28.63 -54.36 4.66
C SER A 88 27.29 -53.71 4.30
N SER A 89 26.52 -54.30 3.38
CA SER A 89 25.15 -53.84 3.15
C SER A 89 24.24 -54.10 4.35
N ARG A 90 23.26 -53.21 4.58
CA ARG A 90 22.25 -53.35 5.64
C ARG A 90 20.85 -53.13 5.03
N PRO A 91 19.86 -53.97 5.38
CA PRO A 91 18.49 -53.78 4.91
C PRO A 91 17.86 -52.53 5.54
N ALA A 92 16.79 -52.03 4.92
CA ALA A 92 15.98 -50.94 5.47
C ALA A 92 15.20 -51.41 6.71
N ASP A 93 14.99 -50.51 7.65
CA ASP A 93 14.09 -50.66 8.80
C ASP A 93 13.36 -49.33 9.08
N ALA A 94 12.69 -49.23 10.24
CA ALA A 94 11.94 -48.03 10.64
C ALA A 94 12.81 -46.79 10.90
N MET A 95 14.12 -46.95 11.10
CA MET A 95 15.06 -45.86 11.43
C MET A 95 15.84 -45.43 10.21
N CYS A 96 16.32 -46.38 9.40
CA CYS A 96 17.17 -46.12 8.24
C CYS A 96 16.72 -46.90 7.01
N ARG A 97 16.86 -46.29 5.84
CA ARG A 97 16.81 -46.96 4.53
C ARG A 97 18.00 -47.90 4.36
N ALA A 98 17.92 -48.73 3.33
CA ALA A 98 18.98 -49.69 3.03
C ALA A 98 20.33 -48.98 2.78
N TYR A 99 21.39 -49.49 3.40
CA TYR A 99 22.76 -49.08 3.15
C TYR A 99 23.42 -50.09 2.22
N GLN A 100 24.05 -49.62 1.13
CA GLN A 100 24.81 -50.49 0.24
C GLN A 100 26.30 -50.42 0.58
N GLY A 101 26.86 -51.55 1.03
CA GLY A 101 28.26 -51.69 1.40
C GLY A 101 29.21 -51.74 0.20
N ALA A 102 30.48 -51.42 0.44
CA ALA A 102 31.56 -51.56 -0.53
C ALA A 102 32.91 -51.75 0.18
N ALA A 103 33.90 -52.27 -0.54
CA ALA A 103 35.27 -52.36 -0.03
C ALA A 103 35.95 -50.98 -0.05
N GLY A 104 36.75 -50.70 0.99
CA GLY A 104 37.66 -49.56 1.05
C GLY A 104 37.00 -48.18 0.97
N GLU A 105 35.79 -48.01 1.50
CA GLU A 105 35.09 -46.72 1.46
C GLU A 105 35.82 -45.66 2.29
N LEU A 106 35.97 -44.45 1.74
CA LEU A 106 36.48 -43.31 2.50
C LEU A 106 35.50 -42.92 3.61
N THR A 107 36.00 -42.36 4.71
CA THR A 107 35.15 -41.81 5.79
C THR A 107 34.07 -40.86 5.25
N SER A 108 34.41 -40.01 4.28
CA SER A 108 33.46 -39.08 3.65
C SER A 108 32.33 -39.79 2.91
N GLN A 109 32.61 -40.92 2.27
CA GLN A 109 31.64 -41.77 1.59
C GLN A 109 30.71 -42.46 2.60
N ILE A 110 31.28 -42.97 3.69
CA ILE A 110 30.50 -43.61 4.77
C ILE A 110 29.56 -42.59 5.40
N LEU A 111 30.05 -41.40 5.78
CA LEU A 111 29.24 -40.31 6.32
C LEU A 111 28.10 -39.90 5.38
N PHE A 112 28.39 -39.73 4.09
CA PHE A 112 27.38 -39.42 3.08
C PHE A 112 26.30 -40.51 2.98
N LYS A 113 26.71 -41.78 2.89
CA LYS A 113 25.77 -42.90 2.80
C LYS A 113 24.93 -43.08 4.08
N VAL A 114 25.53 -42.88 5.26
CA VAL A 114 24.80 -42.92 6.55
C VAL A 114 23.83 -41.75 6.65
N GLN A 115 24.22 -40.55 6.25
CA GLN A 115 23.34 -39.36 6.19
C GLN A 115 22.11 -39.65 5.33
N GLN A 116 22.32 -40.19 4.13
CA GLN A 116 21.24 -40.54 3.20
C GLN A 116 20.35 -41.69 3.71
N ALA A 117 20.97 -42.73 4.28
CA ALA A 117 20.24 -43.90 4.76
C ALA A 117 19.37 -43.56 5.98
N CYS A 118 19.93 -42.89 6.98
CA CYS A 118 19.26 -42.64 8.25
C CYS A 118 18.59 -41.26 8.35
N SER A 119 18.78 -40.36 7.36
CA SER A 119 18.29 -38.98 7.44
C SER A 119 18.74 -38.28 8.73
N ILE A 120 20.05 -38.30 8.96
CA ILE A 120 20.76 -37.55 10.00
C ILE A 120 21.87 -36.76 9.30
N SER A 121 21.91 -35.45 9.50
CA SER A 121 22.84 -34.54 8.85
C SER A 121 24.31 -34.95 9.04
N ALA A 122 25.11 -34.96 7.96
CA ALA A 122 26.54 -35.24 8.07
C ALA A 122 27.27 -34.21 8.95
N LYS A 123 26.77 -32.97 9.03
CA LYS A 123 27.27 -31.95 9.95
C LYS A 123 27.11 -32.39 11.40
N VAL A 124 25.95 -32.96 11.75
CA VAL A 124 25.69 -33.56 13.07
C VAL A 124 26.64 -34.72 13.35
N LEU A 125 26.81 -35.63 12.39
CA LEU A 125 27.71 -36.79 12.55
C LEU A 125 29.17 -36.36 12.76
N LEU A 126 29.64 -35.37 12.00
CA LEU A 126 30.99 -34.79 12.14
C LEU A 126 31.18 -34.13 13.51
N VAL A 127 30.21 -33.33 13.96
CA VAL A 127 30.25 -32.71 15.29
C VAL A 127 30.26 -33.76 16.40
N THR A 128 29.48 -34.83 16.26
CA THR A 128 29.46 -35.92 17.24
C THR A 128 30.80 -36.67 17.26
N LEU A 129 31.40 -37.00 16.11
CA LEU A 129 32.76 -37.60 16.05
C LEU A 129 33.79 -36.75 16.81
N GLN A 130 33.68 -35.42 16.70
CA GLN A 130 34.56 -34.50 17.41
C GLN A 130 34.27 -34.46 18.90
N LYS A 131 33.01 -34.29 19.28
CA LYS A 131 32.57 -34.22 20.67
C LYS A 131 32.94 -35.48 21.45
N GLU A 132 32.74 -36.65 20.84
CA GLU A 132 32.88 -37.94 21.51
C GLU A 132 34.33 -38.42 21.56
N GLN A 133 35.11 -38.26 20.49
CA GLN A 133 36.46 -38.84 20.40
C GLN A 133 37.52 -37.88 19.85
N THR A 134 37.19 -36.60 19.63
CA THR A 134 38.09 -35.58 19.04
C THR A 134 38.66 -36.05 17.69
N LEU A 135 37.88 -36.81 16.91
CA LEU A 135 38.40 -37.50 15.73
C LEU A 135 38.54 -36.61 14.49
N VAL A 136 37.71 -35.57 14.34
CA VAL A 136 37.71 -34.72 13.15
C VAL A 136 39.00 -33.93 13.04
N THR A 137 39.54 -33.46 14.17
CA THR A 137 40.78 -32.66 14.21
C THR A 137 42.04 -33.49 14.53
N ALA A 138 41.93 -34.80 14.69
CA ALA A 138 43.06 -35.64 15.08
C ALA A 138 43.91 -36.08 13.87
N THR A 139 45.22 -35.83 13.96
CA THR A 139 46.19 -36.17 12.89
C THR A 139 46.60 -37.65 12.91
N ALA A 140 46.62 -38.29 14.08
CA ALA A 140 46.99 -39.70 14.25
C ALA A 140 46.11 -40.43 15.29
N PRO A 141 44.83 -40.72 14.98
CA PRO A 141 43.95 -41.48 15.88
C PRO A 141 44.47 -42.90 16.14
N SER A 142 44.28 -43.40 17.36
CA SER A 142 44.55 -44.80 17.71
C SER A 142 43.38 -45.69 17.28
N ASP A 143 43.64 -46.99 17.07
CA ASP A 143 42.58 -47.95 16.74
C ASP A 143 41.48 -47.95 17.81
N ALA A 144 41.86 -47.89 19.09
CA ALA A 144 40.91 -47.80 20.20
C ALA A 144 39.95 -46.61 20.12
N ARG A 145 40.37 -45.46 19.55
CA ARG A 145 39.49 -44.30 19.32
C ARG A 145 38.57 -44.52 18.12
N ILE A 146 39.08 -45.15 17.06
CA ILE A 146 38.28 -45.51 15.88
C ILE A 146 37.21 -46.54 16.24
N ASP A 147 37.53 -47.50 17.10
CA ASP A 147 36.60 -48.56 17.51
C ASP A 147 35.39 -48.02 18.29
N ARG A 148 35.56 -46.89 18.96
CA ARG A 148 34.52 -46.21 19.75
C ARG A 148 34.17 -44.82 19.21
N ALA A 149 34.31 -44.63 17.89
CA ALA A 149 34.29 -43.31 17.25
C ALA A 149 33.12 -42.39 17.64
N MET A 150 31.95 -42.97 17.92
CA MET A 150 30.74 -42.23 18.31
C MET A 150 30.33 -42.47 19.78
N GLY A 151 30.98 -43.38 20.50
CA GLY A 151 30.55 -43.79 21.84
C GLY A 151 29.29 -44.67 21.87
N TYR A 152 28.84 -45.20 20.72
CA TYR A 152 27.67 -46.06 20.68
C TYR A 152 27.97 -47.43 21.32
N ALA A 153 27.08 -47.88 22.20
CA ALA A 153 27.22 -49.12 22.97
C ALA A 153 28.50 -49.19 23.82
N CYS A 154 28.95 -48.03 24.31
CA CYS A 154 30.03 -47.86 25.27
C CYS A 154 29.45 -47.35 26.61
N PRO A 155 28.79 -48.20 27.41
CA PRO A 155 28.18 -47.75 28.65
C PRO A 155 29.23 -47.31 29.67
N ASP A 156 28.92 -46.26 30.42
CA ASP A 156 29.67 -45.85 31.60
C ASP A 156 29.36 -46.81 32.77
N ASP A 157 29.84 -48.04 32.65
CA ASP A 157 29.71 -49.10 33.65
C ASP A 157 30.93 -49.10 34.57
N ALA A 158 30.74 -48.67 35.82
CA ALA A 158 31.81 -48.65 36.82
C ALA A 158 32.39 -50.06 37.10
N SER A 159 31.63 -51.12 36.85
CA SER A 159 32.09 -52.51 36.98
C SER A 159 32.90 -52.98 35.77
N ARG A 160 32.79 -52.28 34.63
CA ARG A 160 33.54 -52.56 33.39
C ARG A 160 34.05 -51.26 32.75
N PRO A 161 34.99 -50.54 33.40
CA PRO A 161 35.45 -49.25 32.91
C PRO A 161 35.97 -49.32 31.47
N GLY A 162 35.41 -48.50 30.58
CA GLY A 162 35.85 -48.41 29.18
C GLY A 162 35.36 -49.52 28.25
N TYR A 163 34.48 -50.40 28.74
CA TYR A 163 33.85 -51.43 27.92
C TYR A 163 32.98 -50.81 26.82
N CYS A 164 33.18 -51.28 25.59
CA CYS A 164 32.29 -51.07 24.47
C CYS A 164 31.97 -52.44 23.88
N ASP A 165 30.72 -52.65 23.47
CA ASP A 165 30.32 -53.91 22.85
C ASP A 165 31.07 -54.11 21.51
N PRO A 166 31.89 -55.17 21.38
CA PRO A 166 32.68 -55.43 20.18
C PRO A 166 31.86 -55.56 18.89
N ALA A 167 30.58 -55.93 18.99
CA ALA A 167 29.70 -56.06 17.82
C ALA A 167 29.45 -54.71 17.11
N TYR A 168 29.69 -53.60 17.79
CA TYR A 168 29.53 -52.24 17.25
C TYR A 168 30.86 -51.52 17.07
N ALA A 169 31.99 -52.20 17.26
CA ALA A 169 33.31 -51.62 17.08
C ALA A 169 33.58 -51.23 15.62
N GLY A 170 34.38 -50.18 15.46
CA GLY A 170 34.89 -49.68 14.19
C GLY A 170 34.08 -48.53 13.60
N LEU A 171 34.75 -47.70 12.79
CA LEU A 171 34.22 -46.44 12.25
C LEU A 171 32.83 -46.59 11.61
N TYR A 172 32.68 -47.58 10.72
CA TYR A 172 31.42 -47.82 10.01
C TYR A 172 30.26 -48.18 10.95
N ASN A 173 30.48 -49.12 11.86
CA ASN A 173 29.45 -49.58 12.79
C ASN A 173 29.04 -48.48 13.77
N GLN A 174 30.02 -47.75 14.29
CA GLN A 174 29.81 -46.61 15.18
C GLN A 174 28.99 -45.50 14.50
N LEU A 175 29.34 -45.12 13.27
CA LEU A 175 28.60 -44.10 12.51
C LEU A 175 27.17 -44.53 12.21
N TYR A 176 26.98 -45.73 11.64
CA TYR A 176 25.65 -46.21 11.27
C TYR A 176 24.75 -46.37 12.49
N ARG A 177 25.25 -46.97 13.58
CA ARG A 177 24.44 -47.23 14.77
C ARG A 177 24.14 -45.99 15.60
N ALA A 178 25.08 -45.05 15.69
CA ALA A 178 24.80 -43.76 16.31
C ALA A 178 23.70 -43.00 15.54
N ALA A 179 23.79 -42.94 14.20
CA ALA A 179 22.74 -42.32 13.37
C ALA A 179 21.38 -43.02 13.53
N TRP A 180 21.38 -44.35 13.50
CA TRP A 180 20.18 -45.16 13.75
C TRP A 180 19.58 -44.86 15.12
N GLN A 181 20.40 -44.75 16.16
CA GLN A 181 19.96 -44.49 17.53
C GLN A 181 19.37 -43.09 17.68
N LEU A 182 19.99 -42.08 17.04
CA LEU A 182 19.46 -40.72 17.00
C LEU A 182 18.07 -40.65 16.34
N LYS A 183 17.82 -41.45 15.29
CA LYS A 183 16.45 -41.61 14.74
C LYS A 183 15.54 -42.34 15.71
N ARG A 184 16.02 -43.40 16.35
CA ARG A 184 15.24 -44.22 17.27
C ARG A 184 14.72 -43.40 18.46
N TYR A 185 15.46 -42.41 18.94
CA TYR A 185 15.02 -41.52 20.03
C TYR A 185 13.76 -40.71 19.71
N GLY A 186 13.47 -40.46 18.42
CA GLY A 186 12.23 -39.81 18.00
C GLY A 186 10.98 -40.71 18.03
N ASN A 187 11.10 -41.97 18.49
CA ASN A 187 10.03 -42.98 18.45
C ASN A 187 9.32 -43.05 17.07
N PRO A 188 10.06 -43.28 15.97
CA PRO A 188 9.47 -43.33 14.63
C PRO A 188 8.37 -44.39 14.54
N ALA A 189 7.41 -44.17 13.64
CA ALA A 189 6.29 -45.07 13.43
C ALA A 189 6.75 -46.52 13.18
N GLY A 190 6.05 -47.48 13.79
CA GLY A 190 6.45 -48.89 13.75
C GLY A 190 7.45 -49.31 14.85
N THR A 191 7.80 -48.41 15.77
CA THR A 191 8.60 -48.73 16.97
C THR A 191 7.82 -48.51 18.26
N SER A 192 8.33 -49.02 19.39
CA SER A 192 7.73 -48.77 20.70
C SER A 192 7.94 -47.31 21.14
N ASN A 193 6.96 -46.74 21.84
CA ASN A 193 7.06 -45.40 22.43
C ASN A 193 7.86 -45.43 23.75
N TYR A 194 9.16 -45.71 23.66
CA TYR A 194 10.04 -45.90 24.82
C TYR A 194 10.66 -44.59 25.29
N PHE A 195 11.10 -43.73 24.39
CA PHE A 195 11.86 -42.52 24.72
C PHE A 195 10.92 -41.35 25.05
N THR A 196 10.41 -41.29 26.28
CA THR A 196 9.38 -40.31 26.70
C THR A 196 9.81 -39.35 27.82
N TRP A 197 11.02 -39.49 28.37
CA TRP A 197 11.52 -38.70 29.52
C TRP A 197 12.01 -37.27 29.18
N TYR A 198 12.25 -36.97 27.90
CA TYR A 198 12.45 -35.61 27.37
C TYR A 198 11.33 -35.25 26.38
N PRO A 199 10.11 -34.96 26.88
CA PRO A 199 8.94 -34.72 26.04
C PRO A 199 9.03 -33.40 25.26
N VAL A 200 8.89 -33.47 23.94
CA VAL A 200 8.83 -32.30 23.06
C VAL A 200 7.59 -31.45 23.39
N GLY A 201 7.77 -30.13 23.45
CA GLY A 201 6.73 -29.15 23.78
C GLY A 201 6.47 -28.99 25.29
N GLN A 202 7.29 -29.60 26.15
CA GLN A 202 7.12 -29.56 27.61
C GLN A 202 8.45 -29.29 28.33
N VAL A 203 8.37 -28.88 29.60
CA VAL A 203 9.54 -28.72 30.46
C VAL A 203 9.97 -30.06 31.02
N ALA A 204 11.23 -30.44 30.81
CA ALA A 204 11.87 -31.60 31.43
C ALA A 204 12.93 -31.15 32.44
N GLN A 205 13.09 -31.88 33.55
CA GLN A 205 14.17 -31.65 34.49
C GLN A 205 15.45 -32.32 33.98
N VAL A 206 16.41 -31.51 33.53
CA VAL A 206 17.69 -32.02 33.00
C VAL A 206 18.79 -31.76 34.04
N ARG A 207 19.58 -32.79 34.37
CA ARG A 207 20.68 -32.66 35.34
C ARG A 207 21.84 -31.84 34.75
N TYR A 208 22.57 -31.14 35.62
CA TYR A 208 23.80 -30.45 35.21
C TYR A 208 25.02 -31.39 35.15
N ASN A 209 24.98 -32.52 35.87
CA ASN A 209 26.10 -33.44 36.01
C ASN A 209 25.62 -34.86 36.36
N PRO A 210 26.40 -35.92 36.08
CA PRO A 210 26.16 -37.26 36.64
C PRO A 210 26.06 -37.27 38.16
N ASN A 211 26.86 -36.45 38.85
CA ASN A 211 26.74 -36.26 40.28
C ASN A 211 25.43 -35.53 40.61
N ALA A 212 24.49 -36.25 41.23
CA ALA A 212 23.18 -35.73 41.59
C ALA A 212 23.23 -34.50 42.53
N ALA A 213 24.31 -34.33 43.31
CA ALA A 213 24.50 -33.17 44.19
C ALA A 213 24.63 -31.85 43.42
N CYS A 214 24.95 -31.90 42.13
CA CYS A 214 25.01 -30.72 41.26
C CYS A 214 23.63 -30.21 40.81
N GLY A 215 22.55 -30.95 41.10
CA GLY A 215 21.19 -30.55 40.80
C GLY A 215 20.78 -30.64 39.33
N SER A 216 19.62 -30.06 39.03
CA SER A 216 18.99 -30.00 37.70
C SER A 216 18.32 -28.64 37.48
N GLY A 217 17.97 -28.36 36.23
CA GLY A 217 17.18 -27.20 35.83
C GLY A 217 16.03 -27.62 34.92
N GLY A 218 14.94 -26.85 34.94
CA GLY A 218 13.84 -27.03 34.00
C GLY A 218 14.23 -26.54 32.61
N VAL A 219 14.14 -27.41 31.61
CA VAL A 219 14.43 -27.10 30.20
C VAL A 219 13.17 -27.36 29.38
N TYR A 220 12.68 -26.35 28.68
CA TYR A 220 11.58 -26.51 27.72
C TYR A 220 12.11 -27.17 26.44
N ILE A 221 11.75 -28.43 26.19
CA ILE A 221 12.27 -29.20 25.04
C ILE A 221 11.51 -28.80 23.78
N SER A 222 12.09 -27.94 22.94
CA SER A 222 11.37 -27.30 21.84
C SER A 222 11.16 -28.20 20.62
N ASN A 223 12.02 -29.18 20.40
CA ASN A 223 12.00 -30.03 19.20
C ASN A 223 12.61 -31.42 19.43
N ALA A 224 12.41 -32.31 18.45
CA ALA A 224 12.82 -33.71 18.55
C ALA A 224 14.35 -33.89 18.52
N ALA A 225 15.08 -33.04 17.80
CA ALA A 225 16.53 -33.05 17.71
C ALA A 225 17.19 -32.71 19.06
N THR A 226 16.67 -31.70 19.75
CA THR A 226 17.10 -31.34 21.10
C THR A 226 16.83 -32.49 22.08
N ALA A 227 15.65 -33.12 22.01
CA ALA A 227 15.34 -34.30 22.80
C ALA A 227 16.34 -35.46 22.52
N ALA A 228 16.63 -35.74 21.25
CA ALA A 228 17.58 -36.77 20.84
C ALA A 228 19.00 -36.52 21.39
N LEU A 229 19.45 -35.26 21.42
CA LEU A 229 20.74 -34.89 22.02
C LEU A 229 20.78 -35.12 23.54
N TYR A 230 19.68 -34.87 24.26
CA TYR A 230 19.60 -35.20 25.68
C TYR A 230 19.54 -36.71 25.93
N TYR A 231 18.89 -37.49 25.06
CA TYR A 231 18.99 -38.96 25.18
C TYR A 231 20.40 -39.49 24.90
N TYR A 232 21.13 -38.85 23.98
CA TYR A 232 22.51 -39.22 23.66
C TYR A 232 23.49 -38.77 24.75
N THR A 233 23.28 -37.59 25.34
CA THR A 233 24.14 -37.00 26.36
C THR A 233 23.29 -36.26 27.40
N PRO A 234 22.90 -36.91 28.51
CA PRO A 234 21.78 -36.50 29.36
C PRO A 234 22.10 -35.40 30.38
N TYR A 235 22.90 -34.41 29.98
CA TYR A 235 23.27 -33.29 30.84
C TYR A 235 23.22 -31.95 30.10
N GLN A 236 22.67 -30.94 30.77
CA GLN A 236 22.72 -29.54 30.32
C GLN A 236 23.93 -28.83 30.93
N PRO A 237 24.56 -27.86 30.24
CA PRO A 237 25.63 -27.08 30.84
C PRO A 237 25.10 -26.19 31.97
N ASN A 238 25.91 -26.01 33.02
CA ASN A 238 25.64 -25.01 34.05
C ASN A 238 26.25 -23.64 33.67
N ALA A 239 26.02 -22.62 34.49
CA ALA A 239 26.52 -21.27 34.25
C ALA A 239 28.06 -21.22 34.10
N ALA A 240 28.81 -21.98 34.90
CA ALA A 240 30.27 -22.04 34.79
C ALA A 240 30.74 -22.64 33.46
N ALA A 241 30.08 -23.69 32.98
CA ALA A 241 30.37 -24.29 31.68
C ALA A 241 30.07 -23.32 30.51
N LEU A 242 29.00 -22.53 30.60
CA LEU A 242 28.64 -21.52 29.60
C LEU A 242 29.56 -20.30 29.64
N ALA A 243 29.98 -19.85 30.83
CA ALA A 243 30.94 -18.76 30.97
C ALA A 243 32.31 -19.10 30.35
N ASN A 244 32.67 -20.38 30.25
CA ASN A 244 33.90 -20.85 29.64
C ASN A 244 33.65 -21.73 28.40
N MET A 245 33.33 -21.10 27.27
CA MET A 245 32.93 -21.81 26.06
C MET A 245 34.00 -22.72 25.47
N THR A 246 35.30 -22.42 25.62
CA THR A 246 36.40 -23.23 25.06
C THR A 246 37.12 -24.11 26.08
N GLY A 247 37.07 -23.75 27.37
CA GLY A 247 37.74 -24.45 28.45
C GLY A 247 36.82 -25.25 29.38
N THR A 248 37.31 -25.42 30.61
CA THR A 248 36.66 -26.14 31.71
C THR A 248 35.94 -25.17 32.66
N GLY A 249 34.76 -25.56 33.13
CA GLY A 249 34.05 -24.89 34.21
C GLY A 249 34.40 -25.48 35.58
N ASP A 250 33.44 -25.47 36.50
CA ASP A 250 33.54 -26.03 37.85
C ASP A 250 33.31 -27.56 37.89
N ALA A 251 33.33 -28.14 39.10
CA ALA A 251 33.12 -29.57 39.32
C ALA A 251 31.72 -30.07 38.91
N CYS A 252 30.75 -29.17 38.71
CA CYS A 252 29.39 -29.50 38.29
C CYS A 252 29.15 -29.26 36.79
N SER A 253 30.18 -28.83 36.06
CA SER A 253 30.08 -28.52 34.64
C SER A 253 30.02 -29.78 33.78
N ALA A 254 28.99 -29.88 32.93
CA ALA A 254 28.93 -30.85 31.83
C ALA A 254 29.11 -30.15 30.48
N TYR A 255 29.82 -30.80 29.56
CA TYR A 255 30.29 -30.17 28.33
C TYR A 255 29.66 -30.72 27.06
N GLY A 256 28.96 -31.85 27.13
CA GLY A 256 28.53 -32.58 25.94
C GLY A 256 27.68 -31.74 24.98
N ASN A 257 26.50 -31.31 25.42
CA ASN A 257 25.58 -30.52 24.58
C ASN A 257 26.10 -29.11 24.29
N ARG A 258 26.84 -28.50 25.22
CA ARG A 258 27.57 -27.24 24.99
C ARG A 258 28.59 -27.37 23.86
N ASN A 259 29.43 -28.41 23.89
CA ASN A 259 30.47 -28.64 22.89
C ASN A 259 29.85 -29.00 21.55
N PHE A 260 28.77 -29.80 21.52
CA PHE A 260 28.01 -30.05 20.30
C PHE A 260 27.60 -28.73 19.64
N TRP A 261 26.87 -27.89 20.38
CA TRP A 261 26.40 -26.59 19.90
C TRP A 261 27.57 -25.72 19.42
N ARG A 262 28.62 -25.58 20.23
CA ARG A 262 29.80 -24.77 19.92
C ARG A 262 30.50 -25.22 18.63
N PHE A 263 30.74 -26.53 18.49
CA PHE A 263 31.41 -27.07 17.30
C PHE A 263 30.54 -26.90 16.06
N TYR A 264 29.23 -27.17 16.15
CA TYR A 264 28.32 -26.96 15.03
C TYR A 264 28.31 -25.49 14.61
N THR A 265 28.11 -24.57 15.56
CA THR A 265 28.13 -23.11 15.31
C THR A 265 29.44 -22.67 14.67
N SER A 266 30.57 -23.12 15.20
CA SER A 266 31.89 -22.73 14.71
C SER A 266 32.21 -23.29 13.32
N TRP A 267 31.66 -24.42 12.93
CA TRP A 267 32.01 -25.08 11.66
C TRP A 267 31.01 -24.84 10.55
N PHE A 268 29.74 -24.69 10.90
CA PHE A 268 28.64 -24.75 9.95
C PHE A 268 27.62 -23.62 10.11
N GLY A 269 27.82 -22.69 11.06
CA GLY A 269 26.88 -21.60 11.33
C GLY A 269 25.78 -21.97 12.33
N PRO A 270 24.75 -21.13 12.51
CA PRO A 270 23.73 -21.27 13.55
C PRO A 270 23.09 -22.67 13.62
N THR A 271 22.84 -23.15 14.83
CA THR A 271 22.26 -24.49 15.04
C THR A 271 20.75 -24.54 14.81
N THR A 272 20.03 -23.43 14.84
CA THR A 272 18.56 -23.43 14.74
C THR A 272 18.02 -23.40 13.31
N GLY A 273 18.88 -23.53 12.30
CA GLY A 273 18.49 -23.74 10.90
C GLY A 273 18.94 -22.62 9.96
N PRO A 274 19.08 -22.88 8.65
CA PRO A 274 19.17 -21.82 7.65
C PRO A 274 17.81 -21.16 7.56
N THR A 275 17.74 -19.84 7.72
CA THR A 275 16.46 -19.15 7.63
C THR A 275 16.40 -18.38 6.32
N SER A 276 15.90 -19.05 5.27
CA SER A 276 15.61 -18.33 4.03
C SER A 276 14.62 -17.19 4.32
N PRO A 277 14.73 -16.04 3.61
CA PRO A 277 13.85 -14.93 3.83
C PRO A 277 12.39 -15.36 3.75
N ILE A 278 11.62 -14.98 4.76
CA ILE A 278 10.16 -15.06 4.73
C ILE A 278 9.63 -13.74 4.22
N GLY A 279 8.57 -13.77 3.43
CA GLY A 279 7.99 -12.56 2.90
C GLY A 279 6.74 -12.85 2.10
N ASN A 280 6.08 -11.78 1.67
CA ASN A 280 4.92 -11.86 0.81
C ASN A 280 5.07 -10.92 -0.38
N PHE A 281 4.87 -11.45 -1.58
CA PHE A 281 4.72 -10.65 -2.78
C PHE A 281 3.25 -10.26 -2.92
N GLU A 282 2.91 -9.08 -2.40
CA GLU A 282 1.52 -8.65 -2.24
C GLU A 282 0.87 -8.25 -3.57
N GLY A 283 1.67 -7.79 -4.54
CA GLY A 283 1.13 -7.56 -5.88
C GLY A 283 2.11 -6.98 -6.87
N ALA A 284 1.75 -7.17 -8.15
CA ALA A 284 2.30 -6.45 -9.28
C ALA A 284 1.13 -5.73 -9.98
N THR A 285 1.14 -4.41 -9.94
CA THR A 285 0.10 -3.58 -10.56
C THR A 285 0.62 -3.01 -11.87
N PRO A 286 0.06 -3.42 -13.03
CA PRO A 286 0.47 -2.88 -14.32
C PRO A 286 -0.04 -1.44 -14.52
N GLY A 287 0.77 -0.62 -15.18
CA GLY A 287 0.43 0.69 -15.72
C GLY A 287 0.95 0.81 -17.16
N VAL A 288 0.69 1.94 -17.83
CA VAL A 288 1.21 2.16 -19.19
C VAL A 288 2.74 2.19 -19.15
N GLY A 289 3.39 1.25 -19.85
CA GLY A 289 4.85 1.10 -19.91
C GLY A 289 5.55 0.78 -18.57
N THR A 290 4.79 0.45 -17.51
CA THR A 290 5.34 0.30 -16.15
C THR A 290 4.65 -0.81 -15.36
N VAL A 291 5.33 -1.37 -14.36
CA VAL A 291 4.76 -2.26 -13.36
C VAL A 291 5.25 -1.85 -11.97
N ARG A 292 4.32 -1.67 -11.04
CA ARG A 292 4.63 -1.42 -9.62
C ARG A 292 4.56 -2.74 -8.86
N VAL A 293 5.63 -3.09 -8.15
CA VAL A 293 5.69 -4.27 -7.28
C VAL A 293 5.70 -3.84 -5.83
N SER A 294 4.96 -4.57 -4.98
CA SER A 294 4.90 -4.29 -3.54
C SER A 294 4.85 -5.56 -2.71
N GLY A 295 5.33 -5.46 -1.49
CA GLY A 295 5.30 -6.56 -0.53
C GLY A 295 6.15 -6.28 0.70
N TRP A 296 6.58 -7.34 1.37
CA TRP A 296 7.52 -7.27 2.49
C TRP A 296 8.37 -8.54 2.55
N THR A 297 9.54 -8.45 3.18
CA THR A 297 10.40 -9.60 3.46
C THR A 297 11.26 -9.37 4.69
N ILE A 298 11.53 -10.44 5.44
CA ILE A 298 12.41 -10.50 6.61
C ILE A 298 13.32 -11.72 6.45
N ASP A 299 14.60 -11.54 6.70
CA ASP A 299 15.53 -12.65 6.84
C ASP A 299 15.74 -12.93 8.33
N PRO A 300 15.38 -14.10 8.86
CA PRO A 300 15.60 -14.38 10.27
C PRO A 300 17.09 -14.50 10.66
N ASP A 301 18.02 -14.64 9.70
CA ASP A 301 19.47 -14.55 9.93
C ASP A 301 19.91 -13.08 10.13
N ALA A 302 19.08 -12.11 9.73
CA ALA A 302 19.33 -10.68 9.84
C ALA A 302 18.06 -9.89 10.18
N VAL A 303 17.32 -10.32 11.20
CA VAL A 303 15.94 -9.90 11.48
C VAL A 303 15.70 -8.38 11.51
N ALA A 304 16.66 -7.59 11.99
CA ALA A 304 16.55 -6.13 12.07
C ALA A 304 17.03 -5.37 10.80
N THR A 305 17.46 -6.08 9.76
CA THR A 305 18.06 -5.51 8.55
C THR A 305 17.10 -5.60 7.37
N SER A 306 16.81 -4.47 6.73
CA SER A 306 16.07 -4.43 5.46
C SER A 306 16.87 -5.07 4.33
N LEU A 307 16.28 -6.07 3.68
CA LEU A 307 16.88 -6.83 2.58
C LEU A 307 16.76 -6.13 1.23
N ASP A 308 17.63 -6.53 0.31
CA ASP A 308 17.44 -6.27 -1.12
C ASP A 308 16.44 -7.27 -1.72
N VAL A 309 15.68 -6.80 -2.70
CA VAL A 309 14.68 -7.55 -3.45
C VAL A 309 15.02 -7.38 -4.93
N HIS A 310 15.39 -8.47 -5.59
CA HIS A 310 15.69 -8.45 -7.02
C HIS A 310 14.43 -8.72 -7.80
N VAL A 311 14.20 -7.94 -8.85
CA VAL A 311 13.01 -8.05 -9.71
C VAL A 311 13.43 -8.54 -11.09
N TYR A 312 12.73 -9.55 -11.59
CA TYR A 312 12.91 -10.12 -12.92
C TYR A 312 11.60 -10.04 -13.69
N ILE A 313 11.68 -9.67 -14.95
CA ILE A 313 10.56 -9.64 -15.90
C ILE A 313 10.92 -10.60 -17.03
N ASP A 314 10.08 -11.62 -17.25
CA ASP A 314 10.30 -12.70 -18.24
C ASP A 314 11.70 -13.35 -18.13
N GLY A 315 12.18 -13.52 -16.90
CA GLY A 315 13.51 -14.08 -16.60
C GLY A 315 14.69 -13.12 -16.78
N VAL A 316 14.46 -11.87 -17.20
CA VAL A 316 15.50 -10.83 -17.35
C VAL A 316 15.48 -9.90 -16.13
N GLY A 317 16.65 -9.60 -15.55
CA GLY A 317 16.76 -8.71 -14.39
C GLY A 317 16.33 -7.28 -14.72
N ALA A 318 15.21 -6.84 -14.14
CA ALA A 318 14.64 -5.51 -14.32
C ALA A 318 15.25 -4.46 -13.37
N GLY A 319 15.71 -4.91 -12.19
CA GLY A 319 16.41 -4.06 -11.23
C GLY A 319 16.34 -4.61 -9.79
N VAL A 320 16.74 -3.78 -8.84
CA VAL A 320 16.77 -4.09 -7.41
C VAL A 320 16.01 -3.00 -6.65
N THR A 321 15.22 -3.39 -5.66
CA THR A 321 14.61 -2.49 -4.67
C THR A 321 14.97 -2.95 -3.26
N ARG A 322 14.79 -2.08 -2.26
CA ARG A 322 15.07 -2.39 -0.86
C ARG A 322 13.79 -2.47 -0.05
N ALA A 323 13.73 -3.45 0.85
CA ALA A 323 12.62 -3.64 1.78
C ALA A 323 12.70 -2.69 2.98
N ASP A 324 12.79 -1.38 2.74
CA ASP A 324 13.00 -0.36 3.79
C ASP A 324 11.73 0.45 4.17
N LYS A 325 10.59 0.16 3.54
CA LYS A 325 9.32 0.84 3.79
C LYS A 325 8.71 0.39 5.12
N SER A 326 8.05 1.32 5.79
CA SER A 326 7.40 1.08 7.07
C SER A 326 6.19 0.15 6.92
N ARG A 327 6.18 -0.93 7.69
CA ARG A 327 5.13 -1.95 7.85
C ARG A 327 4.95 -2.30 9.33
N PRO A 328 4.25 -1.45 10.10
CA PRO A 328 4.02 -1.69 11.53
C PRO A 328 3.25 -2.98 11.81
N ASP A 329 2.38 -3.39 10.88
CA ASP A 329 1.65 -4.66 10.91
C ASP A 329 2.59 -5.87 10.86
N VAL A 330 3.60 -5.83 9.99
CA VAL A 330 4.64 -6.86 9.90
C VAL A 330 5.53 -6.83 11.14
N GLY A 331 5.95 -5.64 11.58
CA GLY A 331 6.77 -5.45 12.78
C GLY A 331 6.10 -5.89 14.09
N ALA A 332 4.77 -5.80 14.18
CA ALA A 332 4.00 -6.26 15.33
C ALA A 332 3.94 -7.80 15.42
N ILE A 333 3.95 -8.50 14.28
CA ILE A 333 3.93 -9.97 14.23
C ILE A 333 5.34 -10.54 14.42
N HIS A 334 6.35 -9.91 13.82
CA HIS A 334 7.73 -10.39 13.81
C HIS A 334 8.60 -9.61 14.81
N ALA A 335 8.53 -10.03 16.07
CA ALA A 335 9.26 -9.39 17.17
C ALA A 335 10.77 -9.28 16.89
N GLY A 336 11.33 -8.09 17.11
CA GLY A 336 12.76 -7.80 16.89
C GLY A 336 13.11 -7.34 15.47
N ALA A 337 12.18 -7.42 14.51
CA ALA A 337 12.43 -6.96 13.15
C ALA A 337 12.36 -5.43 13.00
N GLY A 338 11.48 -4.77 13.76
CA GLY A 338 11.12 -3.38 13.54
C GLY A 338 10.18 -3.22 12.33
N ASN A 339 9.90 -1.97 11.94
CA ASN A 339 8.87 -1.70 10.92
C ASN A 339 9.43 -1.60 9.49
N ALA A 340 10.75 -1.48 9.30
CA ALA A 340 11.34 -1.17 7.99
C ALA A 340 11.59 -2.45 7.16
N HIS A 341 10.52 -3.12 6.72
CA HIS A 341 10.59 -4.40 6.00
C HIS A 341 9.66 -4.50 4.77
N GLY A 342 8.97 -3.42 4.41
CA GLY A 342 8.16 -3.34 3.20
C GLY A 342 8.99 -2.91 1.98
N PHE A 343 8.63 -3.37 0.79
CA PHE A 343 9.14 -2.83 -0.47
C PHE A 343 8.01 -2.35 -1.37
N ASP A 344 8.30 -1.32 -2.14
CA ASP A 344 7.38 -0.68 -3.08
C ASP A 344 8.20 0.06 -4.14
N ALA A 345 8.18 -0.42 -5.38
CA ALA A 345 8.96 0.14 -6.48
C ALA A 345 8.29 -0.09 -7.84
N THR A 346 8.59 0.81 -8.78
CA THR A 346 8.08 0.75 -10.15
C THR A 346 9.22 0.50 -11.14
N PHE A 347 8.98 -0.39 -12.09
CA PHE A 347 9.93 -0.78 -13.14
C PHE A 347 9.31 -0.56 -14.52
N GLY A 348 10.15 -0.25 -15.51
CA GLY A 348 9.73 -0.19 -16.91
C GLY A 348 9.44 -1.58 -17.46
N ILE A 349 8.36 -1.71 -18.23
CA ILE A 349 7.93 -2.97 -18.84
C ILE A 349 7.24 -2.69 -20.17
N GLY A 350 7.38 -3.58 -21.15
CA GLY A 350 6.67 -3.49 -22.42
C GLY A 350 5.17 -3.73 -22.26
N GLY A 351 4.40 -3.38 -23.29
CA GLY A 351 3.01 -3.76 -23.40
C GLY A 351 2.86 -5.27 -23.65
N GLY A 352 1.81 -5.88 -23.09
CA GLY A 352 1.51 -7.30 -23.28
C GLY A 352 1.51 -8.13 -22.00
N ARG A 353 1.57 -9.45 -22.17
CA ARG A 353 1.56 -10.42 -21.05
C ARG A 353 2.99 -10.68 -20.59
N HIS A 354 3.24 -10.47 -19.30
CA HIS A 354 4.58 -10.62 -18.71
C HIS A 354 4.53 -11.42 -17.40
N GLU A 355 5.56 -12.23 -17.15
CA GLU A 355 5.84 -12.82 -15.85
C GLU A 355 6.75 -11.90 -15.04
N VAL A 356 6.34 -11.57 -13.82
CA VAL A 356 7.10 -10.73 -12.89
C VAL A 356 7.44 -11.56 -11.66
N CYS A 357 8.73 -11.74 -11.41
CA CYS A 357 9.25 -12.45 -10.25
C CYS A 357 10.03 -11.51 -9.35
N VAL A 358 9.78 -11.59 -8.05
CA VAL A 358 10.62 -11.00 -7.01
C VAL A 358 11.42 -12.09 -6.31
N PHE A 359 12.68 -11.81 -5.99
CA PHE A 359 13.54 -12.69 -5.20
C PHE A 359 13.97 -11.93 -3.95
N PHE A 360 13.57 -12.44 -2.79
CA PHE A 360 14.04 -11.94 -1.50
C PHE A 360 15.46 -12.46 -1.28
N ILE A 361 16.42 -11.54 -1.19
CA ILE A 361 17.83 -11.89 -1.17
C ILE A 361 18.25 -12.27 0.24
N ASN A 362 18.67 -13.53 0.37
CA ASN A 362 19.11 -14.12 1.63
C ASN A 362 20.42 -13.51 2.11
N VAL A 363 20.47 -13.19 3.40
CA VAL A 363 21.69 -12.91 4.17
C VAL A 363 21.94 -14.11 5.07
N GLY A 364 23.19 -14.54 5.24
CA GLY A 364 23.48 -15.71 6.07
C GLY A 364 23.37 -17.04 5.31
N SER A 365 22.79 -18.05 5.95
CA SER A 365 22.72 -19.42 5.43
C SER A 365 21.30 -19.74 4.97
N GLY A 366 21.12 -20.07 3.69
CA GLY A 366 19.79 -20.30 3.11
C GLY A 366 19.78 -20.04 1.61
N ALA A 367 18.60 -20.10 1.00
CA ALA A 367 18.40 -19.75 -0.39
C ALA A 367 17.58 -18.46 -0.50
N ASN A 368 17.72 -17.75 -1.62
CA ASN A 368 16.81 -16.66 -1.94
C ASN A 368 15.39 -17.21 -2.13
N THR A 369 14.38 -16.50 -1.64
CA THR A 369 12.97 -16.92 -1.75
C THR A 369 12.33 -16.24 -2.97
N PRO A 370 11.94 -16.99 -4.02
CA PRO A 370 11.24 -16.43 -5.17
C PRO A 370 9.73 -16.34 -4.93
N ALA A 371 9.10 -15.31 -5.50
CA ALA A 371 7.66 -15.22 -5.66
C ALA A 371 7.33 -14.58 -7.01
N CYS A 372 6.42 -15.17 -7.78
CA CYS A 372 6.12 -14.75 -9.14
C CYS A 372 4.62 -14.55 -9.35
N THR A 373 4.27 -13.63 -10.25
CA THR A 373 2.91 -13.43 -10.74
C THR A 373 2.94 -13.05 -12.22
N THR A 374 1.81 -13.19 -12.91
CA THR A 374 1.66 -12.72 -14.29
C THR A 374 0.83 -11.44 -14.30
N VAL A 375 1.26 -10.45 -15.09
CA VAL A 375 0.51 -9.21 -15.33
C VAL A 375 0.19 -9.03 -16.81
N GLN A 376 -0.89 -8.30 -17.07
CA GLN A 376 -1.24 -7.84 -18.41
C GLN A 376 -1.06 -6.32 -18.47
N VAL A 377 -0.02 -5.88 -19.16
CA VAL A 377 0.29 -4.46 -19.37
C VAL A 377 -0.51 -3.95 -20.57
N PRO A 378 -1.12 -2.75 -20.51
CA PRO A 378 -1.79 -2.14 -21.65
C PRO A 378 -0.91 -2.15 -22.90
N THR A 379 -1.51 -2.48 -24.04
CA THR A 379 -0.84 -2.56 -25.34
C THR A 379 -1.84 -2.47 -26.48
N GLY A 380 -1.42 -2.02 -27.66
CA GLY A 380 -2.26 -1.95 -28.86
C GLY A 380 -1.78 -0.89 -29.86
N ASP A 381 -2.40 -0.84 -31.03
CA ASP A 381 -2.09 0.18 -32.05
C ASP A 381 -2.54 1.59 -31.60
N PRO A 382 -1.95 2.67 -32.16
CA PRO A 382 -2.35 4.03 -31.84
C PRO A 382 -3.82 4.30 -32.15
N PHE A 383 -4.46 5.14 -31.36
CA PHE A 383 -5.82 5.62 -31.60
C PHE A 383 -5.90 7.14 -31.47
N GLY A 384 -6.86 7.75 -32.16
CA GLY A 384 -6.93 9.20 -32.28
C GLY A 384 -7.92 9.65 -33.33
N GLY A 385 -7.91 10.94 -33.64
CA GLY A 385 -8.85 11.53 -34.58
C GLY A 385 -8.38 12.84 -35.19
N ILE A 386 -8.99 13.17 -36.34
CA ILE A 386 -8.88 14.49 -36.98
C ILE A 386 -10.05 15.34 -36.50
N ASP A 387 -9.76 16.43 -35.81
CA ASP A 387 -10.77 17.37 -35.32
C ASP A 387 -11.10 18.42 -36.39
N SER A 388 -10.08 18.91 -37.12
CA SER A 388 -10.27 19.95 -38.12
C SER A 388 -9.26 19.87 -39.27
N VAL A 389 -9.72 20.23 -40.47
CA VAL A 389 -8.90 20.52 -41.65
C VAL A 389 -9.47 21.78 -42.29
N THR A 390 -8.83 22.92 -42.08
CA THR A 390 -9.33 24.24 -42.52
C THR A 390 -8.38 24.86 -43.52
N ALA A 391 -8.91 25.34 -44.65
CA ALA A 391 -8.14 26.09 -45.64
C ALA A 391 -8.34 27.59 -45.47
N ALA A 392 -7.23 28.33 -45.57
CA ALA A 392 -7.18 29.77 -45.77
C ALA A 392 -6.40 30.06 -47.06
N ALA A 393 -6.24 31.34 -47.42
CA ALA A 393 -5.54 31.73 -48.64
C ALA A 393 -4.08 31.21 -48.68
N GLY A 394 -3.86 30.10 -49.39
CA GLY A 394 -2.55 29.45 -49.55
C GLY A 394 -2.10 28.54 -48.41
N THR A 395 -2.93 28.32 -47.37
CA THR A 395 -2.56 27.48 -46.22
C THR A 395 -3.69 26.53 -45.81
N VAL A 396 -3.31 25.40 -45.23
CA VAL A 396 -4.22 24.44 -44.59
C VAL A 396 -3.72 24.14 -43.19
N THR A 397 -4.59 24.30 -42.19
CA THR A 397 -4.35 23.91 -40.81
C THR A 397 -5.05 22.58 -40.53
N THR A 398 -4.29 21.58 -40.09
CA THR A 398 -4.79 20.25 -39.71
C THR A 398 -4.60 20.08 -38.20
N GLY A 399 -5.69 19.83 -37.47
CA GLY A 399 -5.68 19.65 -36.02
C GLY A 399 -6.34 18.35 -35.59
N GLY A 400 -5.86 17.76 -34.50
CA GLY A 400 -6.41 16.53 -33.95
C GLY A 400 -5.71 16.08 -32.66
N TRP A 401 -5.83 14.79 -32.35
CA TRP A 401 -5.13 14.16 -31.22
C TRP A 401 -4.78 12.70 -31.52
N ALA A 402 -3.79 12.19 -30.79
CA ALA A 402 -3.31 10.81 -30.94
C ALA A 402 -2.71 10.27 -29.63
N ILE A 403 -3.05 9.03 -29.28
CA ILE A 403 -2.53 8.28 -28.14
C ILE A 403 -2.05 6.93 -28.63
N ASP A 404 -0.96 6.44 -28.05
CA ASP A 404 -0.52 5.06 -28.18
C ASP A 404 -0.65 4.32 -26.84
N PRO A 405 -1.41 3.21 -26.77
CA PRO A 405 -1.58 2.44 -25.54
C PRO A 405 -0.30 1.95 -24.87
N ASP A 406 0.80 1.85 -25.61
CA ASP A 406 2.09 1.35 -25.12
C ASP A 406 2.94 2.42 -24.40
N THR A 407 2.58 3.71 -24.50
CA THR A 407 3.38 4.80 -23.92
C THR A 407 2.55 5.99 -23.43
N THR A 408 2.98 6.59 -22.31
CA THR A 408 2.43 7.88 -21.84
C THR A 408 3.05 9.08 -22.55
N SER A 409 4.11 8.88 -23.34
CA SER A 409 4.75 9.96 -24.08
C SER A 409 3.96 10.31 -25.34
N PRO A 410 3.93 11.59 -25.76
CA PRO A 410 3.34 11.98 -27.03
C PRO A 410 4.02 11.27 -28.21
N ILE A 411 3.21 10.65 -29.07
CA ILE A 411 3.67 9.97 -30.28
C ILE A 411 3.81 10.93 -31.47
N ASP A 412 4.53 10.46 -32.49
CA ASP A 412 4.60 11.12 -33.78
C ASP A 412 3.30 10.91 -34.57
N VAL A 413 2.94 11.92 -35.36
CA VAL A 413 1.78 11.91 -36.26
C VAL A 413 2.26 12.28 -37.64
N HIS A 414 1.97 11.46 -38.64
CA HIS A 414 2.29 11.77 -40.03
C HIS A 414 1.04 12.29 -40.75
N VAL A 415 1.10 13.53 -41.21
CA VAL A 415 0.06 14.14 -42.06
C VAL A 415 0.52 14.04 -43.51
N TYR A 416 -0.18 13.25 -44.31
CA TYR A 416 0.08 13.12 -45.74
C TYR A 416 -0.75 14.14 -46.49
N VAL A 417 -0.08 15.00 -47.25
CA VAL A 417 -0.68 15.94 -48.19
C VAL A 417 -0.43 15.43 -49.60
N ASP A 418 -1.50 15.07 -50.32
CA ASP A 418 -1.43 14.48 -51.68
C ASP A 418 -0.40 13.34 -51.78
N GLY A 419 -0.35 12.48 -50.76
CA GLY A 419 0.56 11.33 -50.68
C GLY A 419 1.97 11.64 -50.16
N ARG A 420 2.30 12.89 -49.80
CA ARG A 420 3.60 13.26 -49.19
C ARG A 420 3.47 13.50 -47.68
N SER A 421 4.20 12.74 -46.88
CA SER A 421 4.18 12.85 -45.42
C SER A 421 4.90 14.10 -44.91
N VAL A 422 4.25 14.81 -44.00
CA VAL A 422 4.81 15.86 -43.16
C VAL A 422 4.63 15.40 -41.70
N PRO A 423 5.73 15.09 -40.97
CA PRO A 423 5.63 14.67 -39.58
C PRO A 423 5.31 15.86 -38.67
N THR A 424 4.49 15.62 -37.67
CA THR A 424 4.25 16.50 -36.52
C THR A 424 4.20 15.64 -35.25
N ARG A 425 4.14 16.27 -34.07
CA ARG A 425 4.06 15.55 -32.80
C ARG A 425 2.76 15.85 -32.08
N ALA A 426 2.20 14.86 -31.41
CA ALA A 426 0.99 15.00 -30.61
C ALA A 426 1.26 15.67 -29.24
N ASP A 427 2.06 16.73 -29.18
CA ASP A 427 2.52 17.33 -27.91
C ASP A 427 1.70 18.54 -27.41
N LYS A 428 0.61 18.89 -28.09
CA LYS A 428 -0.27 20.00 -27.72
C LYS A 428 -1.20 19.64 -26.57
N ASP A 429 -1.50 20.62 -25.73
CA ASP A 429 -2.39 20.48 -24.57
C ASP A 429 -3.82 20.15 -25.00
N ARG A 430 -4.36 19.05 -24.47
CA ARG A 430 -5.73 18.58 -24.69
C ARG A 430 -6.36 18.13 -23.37
N PRO A 431 -6.89 19.05 -22.55
CA PRO A 431 -7.47 18.72 -21.26
C PRO A 431 -8.72 17.84 -21.38
N ASP A 432 -9.46 17.94 -22.50
CA ASP A 432 -10.58 17.08 -22.84
C ASP A 432 -10.14 15.62 -23.09
N VAL A 433 -9.04 15.42 -23.82
CA VAL A 433 -8.45 14.09 -24.04
C VAL A 433 -7.91 13.52 -22.73
N ALA A 434 -7.25 14.33 -21.90
CA ALA A 434 -6.77 13.90 -20.58
C ALA A 434 -7.90 13.49 -19.64
N ALA A 435 -9.06 14.16 -19.71
CA ALA A 435 -10.22 13.80 -18.91
C ALA A 435 -10.80 12.44 -19.33
N ALA A 436 -10.77 12.13 -20.63
CA ALA A 436 -11.23 10.84 -21.16
C ALA A 436 -10.20 9.71 -20.97
N TYR A 437 -8.90 10.02 -21.03
CA TYR A 437 -7.80 9.06 -20.92
C TYR A 437 -6.76 9.50 -19.87
N PRO A 438 -7.09 9.43 -18.58
CA PRO A 438 -6.26 10.03 -17.52
C PRO A 438 -4.84 9.45 -17.38
N ALA A 439 -4.63 8.20 -17.81
CA ALA A 439 -3.36 7.51 -17.71
C ALA A 439 -2.24 8.12 -18.58
N TYR A 440 -2.60 8.86 -19.63
CA TYR A 440 -1.65 9.40 -20.61
C TYR A 440 -1.37 10.90 -20.41
N GLY A 441 -2.31 11.62 -19.78
CA GLY A 441 -2.15 13.03 -19.43
C GLY A 441 -2.59 13.98 -20.53
N ARG A 442 -2.16 15.25 -20.43
CA ARG A 442 -2.64 16.35 -21.29
C ARG A 442 -1.99 16.49 -22.68
N PRO A 443 -0.69 16.21 -22.87
CA PRO A 443 -0.04 16.49 -24.16
C PRO A 443 -0.31 15.37 -25.15
N HIS A 444 -1.46 15.41 -25.85
CA HIS A 444 -1.83 14.44 -26.90
C HIS A 444 -2.51 15.06 -28.12
N GLY A 445 -2.54 16.39 -28.24
CA GLY A 445 -3.04 17.09 -29.42
C GLY A 445 -1.94 17.34 -30.46
N PHE A 446 -2.30 17.43 -31.73
CA PHE A 446 -1.39 17.91 -32.78
C PHE A 446 -2.03 19.04 -33.58
N GLU A 447 -1.19 19.94 -34.09
CA GLU A 447 -1.57 20.96 -35.07
C GLU A 447 -0.44 21.09 -36.09
N LEU A 448 -0.79 21.12 -37.38
CA LEU A 448 0.14 21.31 -38.48
C LEU A 448 -0.42 22.31 -39.48
N VAL A 449 0.34 23.35 -39.79
CA VAL A 449 0.05 24.29 -40.87
C VAL A 449 0.89 23.93 -42.09
N SER A 450 0.22 23.67 -43.22
CA SER A 450 0.85 23.36 -44.51
C SER A 450 0.55 24.46 -45.53
N THR A 451 1.55 24.86 -46.31
CA THR A 451 1.37 25.78 -47.45
C THR A 451 1.05 24.98 -48.71
N LEU A 452 -0.14 25.18 -49.27
CA LEU A 452 -0.62 24.41 -50.43
C LEU A 452 -0.95 25.35 -51.59
N ALA A 453 -0.80 24.83 -52.81
CA ALA A 453 -1.22 25.53 -54.02
C ALA A 453 -2.75 25.71 -54.03
N VAL A 454 -3.23 26.57 -54.91
CA VAL A 454 -4.67 26.71 -55.15
C VAL A 454 -5.17 25.46 -55.85
N GLY A 455 -6.25 24.86 -55.32
CA GLY A 455 -6.78 23.61 -55.83
C GLY A 455 -7.34 22.69 -54.74
N LYS A 456 -7.78 21.51 -55.17
CA LYS A 456 -8.29 20.45 -54.31
C LYS A 456 -7.13 19.58 -53.84
N HIS A 457 -7.02 19.38 -52.53
CA HIS A 457 -5.95 18.62 -51.88
C HIS A 457 -6.52 17.56 -50.94
N GLU A 458 -5.88 16.41 -50.85
CA GLU A 458 -6.21 15.34 -49.90
C GLU A 458 -5.24 15.33 -48.71
N ILE A 459 -5.80 15.28 -47.50
CA ILE A 459 -5.08 15.26 -46.24
C ILE A 459 -5.42 13.97 -45.50
N CYS A 460 -4.46 13.07 -45.33
CA CYS A 460 -4.61 11.83 -44.55
C CYS A 460 -3.74 11.86 -43.31
N VAL A 461 -4.25 11.46 -42.15
CA VAL A 461 -3.51 11.50 -40.89
C VAL A 461 -3.27 10.08 -40.36
N TYR A 462 -2.05 9.81 -39.89
CA TYR A 462 -1.67 8.55 -39.28
C TYR A 462 -0.97 8.77 -37.95
N GLY A 463 -1.37 8.02 -36.91
CA GLY A 463 -0.62 7.89 -35.67
C GLY A 463 0.51 6.87 -35.84
N ILE A 464 1.71 7.23 -35.40
CA ILE A 464 2.89 6.38 -35.52
C ILE A 464 3.06 5.54 -34.27
N ASN A 465 3.13 4.22 -34.44
CA ASN A 465 3.17 3.24 -33.36
C ASN A 465 4.50 3.25 -32.61
N VAL A 466 4.44 3.16 -31.29
CA VAL A 466 5.56 3.10 -30.35
C VAL A 466 5.37 1.91 -29.41
N GLY A 467 5.74 0.71 -29.86
CA GLY A 467 5.60 -0.48 -29.03
C GLY A 467 5.63 -1.78 -29.85
N PRO A 468 5.36 -2.93 -29.21
CA PRO A 468 5.19 -4.21 -29.89
C PRO A 468 3.86 -4.24 -30.68
N GLY A 469 3.83 -3.57 -31.83
CA GLY A 469 2.75 -3.54 -32.80
C GLY A 469 3.32 -3.28 -34.20
N ILE A 470 2.67 -3.79 -35.25
CA ILE A 470 3.20 -3.72 -36.62
C ILE A 470 2.55 -2.62 -37.47
N THR A 471 1.61 -1.84 -36.93
CA THR A 471 0.72 -0.98 -37.72
C THR A 471 0.65 0.45 -37.20
N ASN A 472 1.03 1.41 -38.06
CA ASN A 472 0.64 2.81 -37.89
C ASN A 472 -0.85 2.94 -38.22
N THR A 473 -1.63 3.59 -37.36
CA THR A 473 -3.09 3.68 -37.52
C THR A 473 -3.50 4.87 -38.37
N SER A 474 -4.33 4.65 -39.38
CA SER A 474 -4.97 5.75 -40.11
C SER A 474 -6.13 6.33 -39.32
N PHE A 475 -6.13 7.64 -39.10
CA PHE A 475 -7.26 8.40 -38.54
C PHE A 475 -8.22 8.91 -39.63
N GLY A 476 -7.97 8.53 -40.88
CA GLY A 476 -8.78 8.86 -42.05
C GLY A 476 -8.22 9.99 -42.92
N CYS A 477 -8.93 10.27 -44.02
CA CYS A 477 -8.58 11.32 -44.97
C CYS A 477 -9.70 12.37 -45.08
N ARG A 478 -9.33 13.60 -45.41
CA ARG A 478 -10.23 14.73 -45.69
C ARG A 478 -9.76 15.45 -46.93
N THR A 479 -10.71 15.87 -47.77
CA THR A 479 -10.40 16.72 -48.93
C THR A 479 -10.70 18.17 -48.60
N VAL A 480 -9.77 19.07 -48.94
CA VAL A 480 -9.90 20.52 -48.76
C VAL A 480 -9.63 21.24 -50.08
N THR A 481 -10.26 22.40 -50.29
CA THR A 481 -10.01 23.25 -51.47
C THR A 481 -9.41 24.58 -51.04
N VAL A 482 -8.24 24.91 -51.57
CA VAL A 482 -7.51 26.16 -51.32
C VAL A 482 -7.78 27.12 -52.48
N SER A 483 -8.19 28.36 -52.18
CA SER A 483 -8.60 29.36 -53.18
C SER A 483 -7.66 30.57 -53.18
N THR A 484 -7.50 31.25 -54.32
CA THR A 484 -6.87 32.58 -54.38
C THR A 484 -7.76 33.59 -53.66
N GLY A 485 -7.28 34.20 -52.59
CA GLY A 485 -8.01 35.28 -51.92
C GLY A 485 -8.16 36.49 -52.83
N SER A 486 -9.37 36.76 -53.32
CA SER A 486 -9.80 38.14 -53.57
C SER A 486 -10.21 38.74 -52.23
N ALA A 487 -9.76 39.96 -51.92
CA ALA A 487 -10.27 40.73 -50.79
C ALA A 487 -11.81 40.67 -50.76
N PRO A 488 -12.46 40.50 -49.59
CA PRO A 488 -13.90 40.45 -49.54
C PRO A 488 -14.48 41.76 -50.08
N ALA A 489 -15.63 41.67 -50.74
CA ALA A 489 -16.49 42.83 -50.97
C ALA A 489 -16.74 43.57 -49.64
N PRO A 490 -16.97 44.91 -49.64
CA PRO A 490 -17.19 45.71 -48.44
C PRO A 490 -18.12 44.98 -47.46
N SER A 491 -17.58 44.71 -46.27
CA SER A 491 -18.25 43.89 -45.27
C SER A 491 -19.10 44.83 -44.41
N THR A 492 -20.42 44.68 -44.43
CA THR A 492 -21.23 45.34 -43.40
C THR A 492 -21.02 44.64 -42.06
N PRO A 493 -21.11 45.36 -40.92
CA PRO A 493 -20.88 44.76 -39.61
C PRO A 493 -21.78 43.56 -39.35
N ARG A 494 -21.23 42.56 -38.69
CA ARG A 494 -21.95 41.38 -38.23
C ARG A 494 -22.03 41.43 -36.72
N GLY A 495 -23.18 41.09 -36.19
CA GLY A 495 -23.34 40.99 -34.74
C GLY A 495 -24.67 40.39 -34.38
N ASN A 496 -24.83 40.15 -33.09
CA ASN A 496 -26.10 39.71 -32.55
C ASN A 496 -26.37 40.43 -31.24
N LEU A 497 -27.58 40.98 -31.12
CA LEU A 497 -28.12 41.45 -29.85
C LEU A 497 -28.68 40.24 -29.09
N GLU A 498 -27.86 39.70 -28.19
CA GLU A 498 -28.18 38.47 -27.46
C GLU A 498 -29.20 38.74 -26.34
N GLU A 499 -29.02 39.84 -25.63
CA GLU A 499 -29.81 40.13 -24.44
C GLU A 499 -29.97 41.64 -24.24
N VAL A 500 -31.20 42.02 -23.90
CA VAL A 500 -31.54 43.34 -23.37
C VAL A 500 -32.38 43.10 -22.13
N THR A 501 -31.94 43.63 -20.99
CA THR A 501 -32.67 43.53 -19.73
C THR A 501 -32.92 44.91 -19.14
N GLY A 502 -34.14 45.13 -18.65
CA GLY A 502 -34.47 46.33 -17.89
C GLY A 502 -34.05 46.15 -16.42
N GLY A 503 -33.31 47.11 -15.90
CA GLY A 503 -32.97 47.24 -14.48
C GLY A 503 -33.76 48.35 -13.81
N THR A 504 -33.31 48.79 -12.63
CA THR A 504 -33.85 50.01 -12.00
C THR A 504 -33.26 51.23 -12.71
N GLU A 505 -34.11 52.04 -13.33
CA GLU A 505 -33.73 53.27 -14.05
C GLU A 505 -32.60 53.08 -15.09
N SER A 506 -32.44 51.86 -15.61
CA SER A 506 -31.38 51.50 -16.55
C SER A 506 -31.76 50.30 -17.40
N VAL A 507 -31.05 50.12 -18.51
CA VAL A 507 -31.10 48.92 -19.36
C VAL A 507 -29.69 48.38 -19.55
N MET A 508 -29.53 47.06 -19.48
CA MET A 508 -28.29 46.36 -19.82
C MET A 508 -28.44 45.76 -21.21
N VAL A 509 -27.45 46.00 -22.08
CA VAL A 509 -27.35 45.37 -23.40
C VAL A 509 -26.14 44.47 -23.45
N LYS A 510 -26.30 43.29 -24.03
CA LYS A 510 -25.23 42.30 -24.21
C LYS A 510 -25.32 41.65 -25.58
N GLY A 511 -24.15 41.41 -26.16
CA GLY A 511 -24.04 40.70 -27.42
C GLY A 511 -22.61 40.70 -27.93
N TRP A 512 -22.48 40.61 -29.24
CA TRP A 512 -21.21 40.79 -29.95
C TRP A 512 -21.43 41.50 -31.28
N ALA A 513 -20.41 42.19 -31.75
CA ALA A 513 -20.37 42.81 -33.07
C ALA A 513 -18.93 42.93 -33.55
N LEU A 514 -18.71 42.70 -34.83
CA LEU A 514 -17.43 42.88 -35.52
C LEU A 514 -17.67 43.37 -36.95
N ASP A 515 -16.64 43.96 -37.53
CA ASP A 515 -16.58 44.30 -38.94
C ASP A 515 -15.37 43.59 -39.54
N LEU A 516 -15.54 42.83 -40.62
CA LEU A 516 -14.42 42.07 -41.21
C LEU A 516 -13.39 42.99 -41.87
N ASP A 517 -13.68 44.28 -42.00
CA ASP A 517 -12.77 45.30 -42.52
C ASP A 517 -11.75 45.77 -41.45
N THR A 518 -11.95 45.49 -40.15
CA THR A 518 -11.05 45.91 -39.05
C THR A 518 -10.96 44.89 -37.90
N THR A 519 -9.76 44.68 -37.35
CA THR A 519 -9.59 43.86 -36.14
C THR A 519 -9.80 44.65 -34.84
N ALA A 520 -10.08 45.96 -34.93
CA ALA A 520 -10.34 46.79 -33.76
C ALA A 520 -11.78 46.61 -33.24
N PRO A 521 -12.02 46.74 -31.92
CA PRO A 521 -13.38 46.72 -31.37
C PRO A 521 -14.28 47.79 -32.00
N LEU A 522 -15.45 47.36 -32.50
CA LEU A 522 -16.39 48.24 -33.20
C LEU A 522 -17.12 49.19 -32.24
N SER A 523 -17.50 50.38 -32.73
CA SER A 523 -18.38 51.29 -31.99
C SER A 523 -19.85 50.90 -32.20
N LEU A 524 -20.64 50.97 -31.13
CA LEU A 524 -22.07 50.66 -31.13
C LEU A 524 -22.87 51.89 -30.69
N ARG A 525 -23.96 52.21 -31.41
CA ARG A 525 -24.96 53.19 -30.99
C ARG A 525 -26.12 52.46 -30.34
N VAL A 526 -26.38 52.75 -29.07
CA VAL A 526 -27.52 52.19 -28.34
C VAL A 526 -28.53 53.30 -28.10
N THR A 527 -29.73 53.16 -28.65
CA THR A 527 -30.80 54.15 -28.54
C THR A 527 -31.88 53.66 -27.58
N VAL A 528 -32.15 54.44 -26.54
CA VAL A 528 -33.18 54.19 -25.52
C VAL A 528 -34.06 55.42 -25.39
N ALA A 529 -35.38 55.27 -25.54
CA ALA A 529 -36.34 56.39 -25.46
C ALA A 529 -35.99 57.59 -26.36
N GLY A 530 -35.38 57.34 -27.53
CA GLY A 530 -34.91 58.38 -28.46
C GLY A 530 -33.57 59.04 -28.12
N THR A 531 -32.95 58.70 -26.98
CA THR A 531 -31.60 59.14 -26.61
C THR A 531 -30.56 58.10 -27.04
N THR A 532 -29.48 58.52 -27.68
CA THR A 532 -28.43 57.62 -28.18
C THR A 532 -27.16 57.72 -27.34
N THR A 533 -26.61 56.58 -26.93
CA THR A 533 -25.33 56.44 -26.23
C THR A 533 -24.40 55.57 -27.05
N THR A 534 -23.12 55.97 -27.16
CA THR A 534 -22.10 55.18 -27.86
C THR A 534 -21.35 54.29 -26.87
N VAL A 535 -21.23 53.00 -27.19
CA VAL A 535 -20.44 52.01 -26.43
C VAL A 535 -19.49 51.26 -27.38
N LYS A 536 -18.56 50.46 -26.85
CA LYS A 536 -17.63 49.64 -27.65
C LYS A 536 -17.90 48.16 -27.49
N ALA A 537 -17.60 47.40 -28.54
CA ALA A 537 -17.59 45.93 -28.52
C ALA A 537 -16.21 45.39 -28.13
N ASP A 538 -15.67 45.80 -26.98
CA ASP A 538 -14.30 45.48 -26.52
C ASP A 538 -14.23 44.39 -25.44
N VAL A 539 -15.35 43.74 -25.12
CA VAL A 539 -15.42 42.63 -24.17
C VAL A 539 -14.94 41.34 -24.82
N SER A 540 -14.15 40.54 -24.11
CA SER A 540 -13.64 39.26 -24.62
C SER A 540 -14.75 38.23 -24.86
N ARG A 541 -14.78 37.65 -26.06
CA ARG A 541 -15.67 36.60 -26.55
C ARG A 541 -14.88 35.55 -27.35
N PRO A 542 -14.22 34.59 -26.66
CA PRO A 542 -13.41 33.56 -27.32
C PRO A 542 -14.22 32.61 -28.23
N ASP A 543 -15.52 32.48 -28.00
CA ASP A 543 -16.44 31.80 -28.91
C ASP A 543 -16.59 32.53 -30.25
N VAL A 544 -16.68 33.86 -30.24
CA VAL A 544 -16.70 34.70 -31.45
C VAL A 544 -15.32 34.68 -32.12
N GLY A 545 -14.23 34.78 -31.36
CA GLY A 545 -12.86 34.67 -31.88
C GLY A 545 -12.59 33.31 -32.56
N ARG A 546 -13.15 32.22 -32.03
CA ARG A 546 -13.12 30.88 -32.67
C ARG A 546 -13.99 30.80 -33.92
N ALA A 547 -15.15 31.46 -33.93
CA ALA A 547 -16.05 31.48 -35.08
C ALA A 547 -15.53 32.39 -36.22
N PHE A 548 -14.73 33.40 -35.90
CA PHE A 548 -14.09 34.33 -36.84
C PHE A 548 -12.56 34.40 -36.62
N PRO A 549 -11.81 33.35 -37.00
CA PRO A 549 -10.36 33.29 -36.79
C PRO A 549 -9.63 34.48 -37.43
N GLY A 550 -8.72 35.10 -36.67
CA GLY A 550 -7.92 36.26 -37.11
C GLY A 550 -8.45 37.62 -36.63
N MET A 551 -9.68 37.69 -36.11
CA MET A 551 -10.26 38.94 -35.59
C MET A 551 -9.88 39.23 -34.13
N GLY A 552 -9.45 38.21 -33.37
CA GLY A 552 -9.22 38.29 -31.93
C GLY A 552 -10.51 38.11 -31.11
N ASP A 553 -10.39 38.15 -29.77
CA ASP A 553 -11.54 37.88 -28.88
C ASP A 553 -12.31 39.14 -28.49
N ALA A 554 -11.77 40.34 -28.69
CA ALA A 554 -12.35 41.60 -28.20
C ALA A 554 -13.46 42.14 -29.13
N HIS A 555 -14.55 41.38 -29.25
CA HIS A 555 -15.70 41.71 -30.12
C HIS A 555 -17.07 41.56 -29.41
N GLY A 556 -17.07 41.32 -28.10
CA GLY A 556 -18.28 41.31 -27.27
C GLY A 556 -18.63 42.71 -26.77
N PHE A 557 -19.90 42.94 -26.44
CA PHE A 557 -20.31 44.12 -25.68
C PHE A 557 -21.17 43.72 -24.48
N LEU A 558 -20.96 44.44 -23.39
CA LEU A 558 -21.80 44.42 -22.19
C LEU A 558 -21.82 45.84 -21.63
N SER A 559 -22.97 46.50 -21.61
CA SER A 559 -23.07 47.88 -21.16
C SER A 559 -24.41 48.16 -20.50
N THR A 560 -24.38 48.95 -19.43
CA THR A 560 -25.57 49.44 -18.73
C THR A 560 -25.77 50.91 -19.02
N ILE A 561 -26.97 51.29 -19.46
CA ILE A 561 -27.32 52.62 -19.94
C ILE A 561 -28.50 53.12 -19.12
N ALA A 562 -28.43 54.37 -18.66
CA ALA A 562 -29.53 55.00 -17.93
C ALA A 562 -30.79 55.06 -18.82
N ALA A 563 -31.94 54.70 -18.25
CA ALA A 563 -33.20 54.61 -18.98
C ALA A 563 -34.37 55.05 -18.09
N PRO A 564 -35.36 55.78 -18.60
CA PRO A 564 -36.54 56.13 -17.82
C PRO A 564 -37.33 54.89 -17.40
N ALA A 565 -37.96 54.91 -16.23
CA ALA A 565 -38.86 53.84 -15.79
C ALA A 565 -40.06 53.68 -16.74
N GLY A 566 -40.56 52.46 -16.87
CA GLY A 566 -41.64 52.09 -17.78
C GLY A 566 -41.17 51.23 -18.96
N SER A 567 -42.04 51.05 -19.95
CA SER A 567 -41.72 50.28 -21.15
C SER A 567 -40.82 51.09 -22.08
N GLN A 568 -39.59 50.61 -22.30
CA GLN A 568 -38.58 51.26 -23.14
C GLN A 568 -38.22 50.39 -24.34
N GLN A 569 -38.18 51.00 -25.53
CA GLN A 569 -37.61 50.37 -26.72
C GLN A 569 -36.12 50.68 -26.78
N VAL A 570 -35.31 49.61 -26.87
CA VAL A 570 -33.85 49.67 -26.91
C VAL A 570 -33.39 49.11 -28.24
N CYS A 571 -32.74 49.92 -29.07
CA CYS A 571 -32.18 49.52 -30.36
C CYS A 571 -30.65 49.61 -30.31
N VAL A 572 -29.96 48.59 -30.84
CA VAL A 572 -28.50 48.57 -30.92
C VAL A 572 -28.07 48.55 -32.38
N THR A 573 -27.26 49.52 -32.78
CA THR A 573 -26.71 49.65 -34.13
C THR A 573 -25.19 49.56 -34.11
N ALA A 574 -24.64 48.60 -34.84
CA ALA A 574 -23.21 48.50 -35.11
C ALA A 574 -22.79 49.56 -36.13
N VAL A 575 -21.83 50.40 -35.77
CA VAL A 575 -21.31 51.49 -36.62
C VAL A 575 -20.19 50.95 -37.48
N ASN A 576 -20.33 51.04 -38.80
CA ASN A 576 -19.37 50.49 -39.77
C ASN A 576 -18.03 51.24 -39.71
N ASP A 577 -16.91 50.52 -39.79
CA ASP A 577 -15.56 51.10 -39.87
C ASP A 577 -14.95 50.75 -41.24
N GLY A 578 -15.30 51.52 -42.28
CA GLY A 578 -14.94 51.22 -43.67
C GLY A 578 -15.94 51.75 -44.70
N ALA A 579 -15.92 51.19 -45.91
CA ALA A 579 -16.91 51.48 -46.94
C ALA A 579 -18.13 50.57 -46.77
N GLY A 580 -19.24 51.10 -46.28
CA GLY A 580 -20.42 50.29 -45.92
C GLY A 580 -21.46 51.12 -45.18
N GLY A 581 -22.52 50.47 -44.72
CA GLY A 581 -23.56 51.08 -43.90
C GLY A 581 -23.64 50.45 -42.53
N ASP A 582 -24.03 51.25 -41.54
CA ASP A 582 -24.31 50.78 -40.18
C ASP A 582 -25.40 49.70 -40.18
N VAL A 583 -25.28 48.72 -39.28
CA VAL A 583 -26.23 47.60 -39.18
C VAL A 583 -26.95 47.64 -37.83
N GLU A 584 -28.29 47.71 -37.85
CA GLU A 584 -29.10 47.52 -36.65
C GLU A 584 -29.09 46.04 -36.27
N LEU A 585 -28.49 45.72 -35.11
CA LEU A 585 -28.42 44.37 -34.56
C LEU A 585 -29.76 43.92 -33.97
N GLY A 586 -30.66 44.89 -33.69
CA GLY A 586 -32.05 44.67 -33.35
C GLY A 586 -32.58 45.64 -32.32
N CYS A 587 -33.91 45.67 -32.20
CA CYS A 587 -34.64 46.39 -31.16
C CYS A 587 -35.37 45.42 -30.23
N ARG A 588 -35.35 45.70 -28.92
CA ARG A 588 -36.10 44.97 -27.89
C ARG A 588 -36.85 45.96 -27.01
N THR A 589 -38.11 45.68 -26.73
CA THR A 589 -38.86 46.41 -25.71
C THR A 589 -38.66 45.73 -24.36
N VAL A 590 -38.19 46.49 -23.36
CA VAL A 590 -37.98 46.02 -21.99
C VAL A 590 -38.71 46.90 -21.01
N THR A 591 -39.13 46.34 -19.88
CA THR A 591 -39.69 47.11 -18.78
C THR A 591 -38.57 47.53 -17.85
N VAL A 592 -38.35 48.84 -17.72
CA VAL A 592 -37.40 49.44 -16.78
C VAL A 592 -38.16 49.71 -15.48
N SER A 593 -37.69 49.13 -14.39
CA SER A 593 -38.31 49.30 -13.08
C SER A 593 -37.98 50.69 -12.54
N SER A 594 -38.94 51.32 -11.85
CA SER A 594 -38.65 52.49 -11.04
C SER A 594 -38.08 52.05 -9.69
N SER A 595 -37.30 52.92 -9.06
CA SER A 595 -36.95 52.81 -7.64
C SER A 595 -38.17 53.04 -6.71
N ALA A 596 -39.34 53.35 -7.27
CA ALA A 596 -40.59 53.55 -6.54
C ALA A 596 -41.31 52.20 -6.31
N PRO A 597 -41.58 51.81 -5.05
CA PRO A 597 -42.07 50.46 -4.74
C PRO A 597 -43.52 50.27 -5.20
N THR A 598 -43.78 49.22 -5.99
CA THR A 598 -45.12 48.70 -6.25
C THR A 598 -45.32 47.32 -5.60
N ALA A 599 -46.56 47.08 -5.21
CA ALA A 599 -46.95 46.18 -4.14
C ALA A 599 -47.01 44.69 -4.53
N GLY A 600 -46.30 43.86 -3.76
CA GLY A 600 -46.42 42.40 -3.70
C GLY A 600 -45.31 41.83 -2.81
N ALA A 601 -45.64 41.01 -1.81
CA ALA A 601 -44.64 40.35 -0.97
C ALA A 601 -43.94 39.26 -1.80
N ARG A 602 -42.63 39.41 -2.04
CA ARG A 602 -41.83 38.42 -2.77
C ARG A 602 -41.43 37.31 -1.81
N ALA A 603 -41.47 36.07 -2.28
CA ALA A 603 -41.06 34.93 -1.46
C ALA A 603 -39.53 34.92 -1.28
N PRO A 604 -39.04 34.47 -0.12
CA PRO A 604 -37.62 34.18 0.07
C PRO A 604 -37.05 33.26 -1.00
N ILE A 605 -35.76 33.43 -1.31
CA ILE A 605 -35.00 32.53 -2.17
C ILE A 605 -33.82 31.97 -1.40
N GLY A 606 -33.45 30.73 -1.66
CA GLY A 606 -32.37 30.08 -0.96
C GLY A 606 -32.12 28.67 -1.46
N ASN A 607 -31.12 28.01 -0.87
CA ASN A 607 -30.77 26.64 -1.19
C ASN A 607 -30.38 25.85 0.05
N LEU A 608 -30.83 24.59 0.10
CA LEU A 608 -30.38 23.61 1.09
C LEU A 608 -29.17 22.84 0.53
N GLU A 609 -28.02 23.00 1.17
CA GLU A 609 -26.75 22.49 0.65
C GLU A 609 -26.35 21.18 1.33
N VAL A 610 -26.46 21.12 2.66
CA VAL A 610 -26.07 19.96 3.44
C VAL A 610 -27.23 19.50 4.32
N VAL A 611 -27.49 18.20 4.30
CA VAL A 611 -28.26 17.48 5.32
C VAL A 611 -27.51 16.19 5.61
N ALA A 612 -26.94 16.07 6.80
CA ALA A 612 -26.14 14.92 7.21
C ALA A 612 -26.64 14.37 8.55
N GLY A 613 -26.93 13.07 8.59
CA GLY A 613 -27.18 12.36 9.85
C GLY A 613 -25.87 12.20 10.63
N ALA A 614 -25.90 12.55 11.91
CA ALA A 614 -24.82 12.35 12.87
C ALA A 614 -25.35 11.58 14.09
N ALA A 615 -24.49 11.24 15.04
CA ALA A 615 -24.94 10.59 16.26
C ALA A 615 -25.86 11.52 17.09
N GLY A 616 -27.11 11.08 17.29
CA GLY A 616 -28.13 11.79 18.07
C GLY A 616 -28.73 13.04 17.40
N GLY A 617 -28.40 13.32 16.13
CA GLY A 617 -28.89 14.54 15.47
C GLY A 617 -28.62 14.61 13.97
N VAL A 618 -29.06 15.70 13.37
CA VAL A 618 -28.85 16.03 11.96
C VAL A 618 -28.15 17.38 11.85
N SER A 619 -27.07 17.44 11.09
CA SER A 619 -26.46 18.71 10.67
C SER A 619 -27.09 19.20 9.37
N VAL A 620 -27.46 20.48 9.34
CA VAL A 620 -27.98 21.15 8.15
C VAL A 620 -27.22 22.44 7.89
N SER A 621 -27.00 22.77 6.62
CA SER A 621 -26.50 24.09 6.23
C SER A 621 -26.98 24.51 4.85
N GLY A 622 -26.99 25.82 4.62
CA GLY A 622 -27.41 26.43 3.36
C GLY A 622 -27.41 27.94 3.45
N TRP A 623 -28.19 28.58 2.59
CA TRP A 623 -28.41 30.02 2.63
C TRP A 623 -29.84 30.37 2.22
N THR A 624 -30.33 31.52 2.66
CA THR A 624 -31.59 32.09 2.19
C THR A 624 -31.59 33.61 2.39
N LEU A 625 -32.26 34.34 1.50
CA LEU A 625 -32.50 35.78 1.60
C LEU A 625 -33.93 36.10 1.17
N ASP A 626 -34.49 37.20 1.68
CA ASP A 626 -35.80 37.68 1.25
C ASP A 626 -35.64 38.92 0.36
N PRO A 627 -36.13 38.90 -0.89
CA PRO A 627 -36.02 40.06 -1.77
C PRO A 627 -36.62 41.36 -1.20
N ASP A 628 -37.50 41.29 -0.21
CA ASP A 628 -38.16 42.42 0.45
C ASP A 628 -37.38 42.99 1.65
N THR A 629 -36.29 42.37 2.10
CA THR A 629 -35.42 42.90 3.18
C THR A 629 -33.94 42.54 2.99
N ALA A 630 -33.04 43.45 3.35
CA ALA A 630 -31.61 43.14 3.41
C ALA A 630 -31.19 42.44 4.72
N ALA A 631 -32.10 42.36 5.71
CA ALA A 631 -31.82 41.70 6.98
C ALA A 631 -31.84 40.16 6.83
N PRO A 632 -31.03 39.42 7.60
CA PRO A 632 -31.14 37.97 7.69
C PRO A 632 -32.52 37.54 8.17
N ILE A 633 -33.08 36.48 7.57
CA ILE A 633 -34.40 35.94 7.90
C ILE A 633 -34.32 34.61 8.68
N PRO A 634 -35.37 34.23 9.42
CA PRO A 634 -35.42 32.94 10.09
C PRO A 634 -35.68 31.77 9.12
N VAL A 635 -35.19 30.59 9.50
CA VAL A 635 -35.27 29.31 8.80
C VAL A 635 -35.83 28.27 9.75
N HIS A 636 -36.83 27.52 9.31
CA HIS A 636 -37.37 26.38 10.05
C HIS A 636 -36.79 25.07 9.52
N VAL A 637 -36.14 24.32 10.40
CA VAL A 637 -35.60 22.99 10.14
C VAL A 637 -36.53 21.97 10.79
N TYR A 638 -37.27 21.23 9.97
CA TYR A 638 -38.14 20.15 10.41
C TYR A 638 -37.37 18.83 10.39
N VAL A 639 -37.44 18.06 11.48
CA VAL A 639 -36.98 16.68 11.59
C VAL A 639 -38.18 15.83 12.00
N GLY A 640 -38.71 15.06 11.05
CA GLY A 640 -40.02 14.41 11.21
C GLY A 640 -41.12 15.46 11.37
N SER A 641 -41.87 15.41 12.47
CA SER A 641 -42.92 16.38 12.81
C SER A 641 -42.46 17.54 13.72
N THR A 642 -41.23 17.49 14.21
CA THR A 642 -40.68 18.49 15.14
C THR A 642 -39.85 19.51 14.36
N TRP A 643 -39.85 20.78 14.76
CA TRP A 643 -39.07 21.82 14.10
C TRP A 643 -38.18 22.62 15.05
N THR A 644 -37.12 23.20 14.52
CA THR A 644 -36.23 24.17 15.20
C THR A 644 -36.03 25.38 14.30
N GLN A 645 -36.00 26.58 14.88
CA GLN A 645 -35.72 27.81 14.15
C GLN A 645 -34.26 28.23 14.30
N VAL A 646 -33.65 28.62 13.19
CA VAL A 646 -32.32 29.23 13.13
C VAL A 646 -32.36 30.48 12.26
N THR A 647 -31.51 31.46 12.53
CA THR A 647 -31.41 32.66 11.70
C THR A 647 -30.32 32.47 10.65
N ALA A 648 -30.56 32.90 9.41
CA ALA A 648 -29.60 32.80 8.32
C ALA A 648 -28.60 33.97 8.34
N ASP A 649 -27.88 34.20 9.44
CA ASP A 649 -26.98 35.36 9.60
C ASP A 649 -25.48 35.07 9.40
N GLY A 650 -25.15 33.86 8.95
CA GLY A 650 -23.79 33.43 8.62
C GLY A 650 -23.26 34.06 7.34
N SER A 651 -21.93 34.24 7.26
CA SER A 651 -21.27 34.88 6.11
C SER A 651 -21.23 33.95 4.88
N ARG A 652 -21.66 34.48 3.74
CA ARG A 652 -21.69 33.87 2.40
C ARG A 652 -21.26 34.90 1.34
N PRO A 653 -19.95 35.14 1.20
CA PRO A 653 -19.43 36.11 0.22
C PRO A 653 -19.77 35.73 -1.22
N ASP A 654 -19.94 34.45 -1.51
CA ASP A 654 -20.39 33.92 -2.79
C ASP A 654 -21.84 34.31 -3.12
N VAL A 655 -22.74 34.26 -2.12
CA VAL A 655 -24.13 34.75 -2.27
C VAL A 655 -24.14 36.27 -2.44
N ALA A 656 -23.30 37.00 -1.68
CA ALA A 656 -23.16 38.45 -1.83
C ALA A 656 -22.60 38.86 -3.20
N ALA A 657 -21.75 38.05 -3.83
CA ALA A 657 -21.24 38.33 -5.18
C ALA A 657 -22.36 38.29 -6.23
N VAL A 658 -23.38 37.45 -6.03
CA VAL A 658 -24.54 37.31 -6.93
C VAL A 658 -25.67 38.26 -6.54
N HIS A 659 -25.84 38.52 -5.24
CA HIS A 659 -26.89 39.36 -4.66
C HIS A 659 -26.30 40.50 -3.81
N PRO A 660 -25.52 41.43 -4.40
CA PRO A 660 -24.70 42.40 -3.65
C PRO A 660 -25.53 43.39 -2.81
N ALA A 661 -26.79 43.63 -3.18
CA ALA A 661 -27.68 44.53 -2.45
C ALA A 661 -28.08 44.03 -1.05
N TYR A 662 -27.87 42.75 -0.75
CA TYR A 662 -28.33 42.09 0.49
C TYR A 662 -27.18 41.83 1.49
N GLY A 663 -25.92 41.96 1.07
CA GLY A 663 -24.74 41.65 1.90
C GLY A 663 -24.46 40.14 2.01
N ASP A 664 -23.48 39.77 2.83
CA ASP A 664 -23.01 38.38 2.97
C ASP A 664 -23.68 37.60 4.10
N ARG A 665 -24.46 38.24 4.97
CA ARG A 665 -25.05 37.61 6.15
C ARG A 665 -26.35 36.87 5.84
N HIS A 666 -26.29 35.84 5.01
CA HIS A 666 -27.46 35.07 4.54
C HIS A 666 -27.30 33.55 4.61
N GLY A 667 -26.24 33.05 5.26
CA GLY A 667 -25.99 31.63 5.48
C GLY A 667 -26.60 31.10 6.77
N PHE A 668 -27.06 29.84 6.78
CA PHE A 668 -27.48 29.14 8.01
C PHE A 668 -26.71 27.83 8.18
N SER A 669 -26.43 27.47 9.44
CA SER A 669 -25.87 26.17 9.81
C SER A 669 -26.37 25.78 11.20
N ALA A 670 -26.79 24.53 11.37
CA ALA A 670 -27.36 24.04 12.61
C ALA A 670 -27.13 22.54 12.79
N VAL A 671 -27.12 22.09 14.06
CA VAL A 671 -27.26 20.67 14.41
C VAL A 671 -28.54 20.52 15.21
N VAL A 672 -29.49 19.75 14.69
CA VAL A 672 -30.82 19.54 15.28
C VAL A 672 -30.87 18.13 15.89
N PRO A 673 -31.15 17.99 17.19
CA PRO A 673 -31.33 16.68 17.82
C PRO A 673 -32.42 15.85 17.12
N ALA A 674 -32.17 14.57 16.95
CA ALA A 674 -33.04 13.69 16.18
C ALA A 674 -33.02 12.27 16.74
N ALA A 675 -34.16 11.59 16.71
CA ALA A 675 -34.23 10.20 17.14
C ALA A 675 -33.44 9.28 16.19
N ALA A 676 -32.94 8.16 16.71
CA ALA A 676 -32.23 7.18 15.91
C ALA A 676 -33.12 6.58 14.81
N GLY A 677 -32.52 6.22 13.68
CA GLY A 677 -33.20 5.67 12.50
C GLY A 677 -33.32 6.67 11.36
N ALA A 678 -34.13 6.33 10.35
CA ALA A 678 -34.36 7.19 9.20
C ALA A 678 -35.21 8.40 9.60
N GLN A 679 -34.67 9.60 9.42
CA GLN A 679 -35.31 10.88 9.71
C GLN A 679 -35.51 11.65 8.41
N ASN A 680 -36.73 12.13 8.18
CA ASN A 680 -37.01 13.04 7.08
C ASN A 680 -36.78 14.49 7.53
N VAL A 681 -35.93 15.22 6.82
CA VAL A 681 -35.49 16.56 7.22
C VAL A 681 -35.87 17.53 6.12
N CYS A 682 -36.69 18.53 6.44
CA CYS A 682 -37.16 19.54 5.50
C CYS A 682 -36.85 20.93 6.03
N VAL A 683 -36.34 21.81 5.16
CA VAL A 683 -35.93 23.17 5.56
C VAL A 683 -36.77 24.21 4.81
N TYR A 684 -37.39 25.14 5.53
CA TYR A 684 -38.20 26.22 5.00
C TYR A 684 -37.60 27.58 5.35
N ALA A 685 -37.57 28.50 4.39
CA ALA A 685 -37.27 29.90 4.66
C ALA A 685 -38.55 30.63 5.09
N LEU A 686 -38.46 31.47 6.12
CA LEU A 686 -39.61 32.23 6.60
C LEU A 686 -39.64 33.62 6.01
N ASN A 687 -40.79 33.99 5.45
CA ASN A 687 -41.07 35.37 5.04
C ASN A 687 -41.62 36.13 6.26
N ASP A 688 -40.73 36.62 7.13
CA ASP A 688 -41.11 37.27 8.40
C ASP A 688 -41.37 38.78 8.25
N VAL A 689 -40.96 39.37 7.13
CA VAL A 689 -41.08 40.81 6.85
C VAL A 689 -42.41 41.22 6.23
N LYS A 690 -43.10 40.33 5.50
CA LYS A 690 -44.45 40.55 4.98
C LYS A 690 -45.25 39.24 4.96
N ALA A 691 -46.58 39.30 5.14
CA ALA A 691 -47.44 38.12 5.06
C ALA A 691 -47.33 37.49 3.65
N GLY A 692 -46.64 36.35 3.56
CA GLY A 692 -46.32 35.65 2.31
C GLY A 692 -46.02 34.17 2.57
N PRO A 693 -45.87 33.36 1.49
CA PRO A 693 -45.57 31.94 1.63
C PRO A 693 -44.15 31.71 2.16
N ASN A 694 -43.98 30.67 2.97
CA ASN A 694 -42.67 30.18 3.45
C ASN A 694 -42.17 29.08 2.50
N PRO A 695 -41.25 29.37 1.57
CA PRO A 695 -40.83 28.39 0.57
C PRO A 695 -39.99 27.26 1.18
N LEU A 696 -40.21 26.05 0.68
CA LEU A 696 -39.40 24.88 0.98
C LEU A 696 -38.07 24.99 0.22
N LEU A 697 -36.94 25.04 0.95
CA LEU A 697 -35.60 25.04 0.37
C LEU A 697 -35.16 23.63 -0.05
N GLY A 698 -35.64 22.60 0.66
CA GLY A 698 -35.42 21.21 0.28
C GLY A 698 -35.77 20.22 1.39
N CYS A 699 -35.90 18.95 0.99
CA CYS A 699 -36.06 17.82 1.91
C CYS A 699 -35.05 16.71 1.60
N ARG A 700 -34.52 16.05 2.64
CA ARG A 700 -33.64 14.89 2.55
C ARG A 700 -33.94 13.90 3.67
N THR A 701 -33.93 12.62 3.36
CA THR A 701 -33.95 11.56 4.37
C THR A 701 -32.53 11.18 4.75
N VAL A 702 -32.21 11.21 6.04
CA VAL A 702 -30.91 10.83 6.59
C VAL A 702 -31.08 9.78 7.68
N THR A 703 -30.06 8.94 7.87
CA THR A 703 -30.06 7.96 8.97
C THR A 703 -29.29 8.53 10.15
N VAL A 704 -29.94 8.64 11.30
CA VAL A 704 -29.36 9.11 12.56
C VAL A 704 -28.97 7.89 13.38
N THR A 705 -27.72 7.82 13.84
CA THR A 705 -27.24 6.72 14.67
C THR A 705 -27.55 7.00 16.15
N SER A 706 -27.98 5.96 16.88
CA SER A 706 -28.38 6.05 18.29
C SER A 706 -27.20 6.34 19.22
N THR A 707 -27.26 7.42 19.99
CA THR A 707 -26.29 7.74 21.04
C THR A 707 -26.56 7.06 22.38
N VAL A 708 -27.65 6.27 22.49
CA VAL A 708 -27.99 5.57 23.74
C VAL A 708 -26.84 4.63 24.14
N PRO A 709 -26.28 4.78 25.35
CA PRO A 709 -25.17 3.96 25.78
C PRO A 709 -25.47 2.45 25.70
N VAL A 710 -24.51 1.70 25.17
CA VAL A 710 -24.44 0.25 25.27
C VAL A 710 -23.19 -0.11 26.06
N GLY A 711 -23.21 -1.21 26.78
CA GLY A 711 -22.21 -1.45 27.81
C GLY A 711 -22.54 -2.63 28.67
N ASN A 712 -21.59 -2.98 29.53
CA ASN A 712 -21.73 -4.04 30.49
C ASN A 712 -21.05 -3.64 31.80
N VAL A 713 -21.71 -3.95 32.93
CA VAL A 713 -21.10 -3.87 34.26
C VAL A 713 -20.47 -5.23 34.53
N GLU A 714 -19.15 -5.25 34.70
CA GLU A 714 -18.36 -6.47 34.80
C GLU A 714 -18.13 -6.87 36.27
N SER A 715 -18.08 -5.91 37.17
CA SER A 715 -17.88 -6.17 38.60
C SER A 715 -18.61 -5.16 39.48
N VAL A 716 -19.17 -5.65 40.58
CA VAL A 716 -19.65 -4.86 41.73
C VAL A 716 -19.17 -5.56 42.99
N THR A 717 -18.28 -4.92 43.75
CA THR A 717 -17.62 -5.53 44.91
C THR A 717 -17.64 -4.59 46.11
N GLY A 718 -17.91 -5.12 47.31
CA GLY A 718 -17.76 -4.39 48.56
C GLY A 718 -16.35 -4.53 49.13
N GLY A 719 -15.77 -3.42 49.56
CA GLY A 719 -14.50 -3.34 50.28
C GLY A 719 -14.67 -2.76 51.67
N ALA A 720 -13.58 -2.43 52.35
CA ALA A 720 -13.64 -1.73 53.64
C ALA A 720 -14.16 -0.30 53.43
N GLY A 721 -15.36 -0.01 53.93
CA GLY A 721 -16.04 1.30 53.79
C GLY A 721 -16.26 1.79 52.34
N THR A 722 -16.28 0.91 51.34
CA THR A 722 -16.37 1.28 49.92
C THR A 722 -17.11 0.24 49.09
N VAL A 723 -17.65 0.67 47.96
CA VAL A 723 -18.11 -0.18 46.87
C VAL A 723 -17.29 0.13 45.62
N GLY A 724 -16.67 -0.88 45.04
CA GLY A 724 -16.04 -0.82 43.72
C GLY A 724 -16.98 -1.29 42.62
N VAL A 725 -17.00 -0.60 41.48
CA VAL A 725 -17.74 -0.96 40.27
C VAL A 725 -16.82 -0.81 39.08
N SER A 726 -16.78 -1.80 38.19
CA SER A 726 -16.05 -1.69 36.92
C SER A 726 -16.84 -2.25 35.74
N GLY A 727 -16.51 -1.77 34.56
CA GLY A 727 -17.11 -2.24 33.32
C GLY A 727 -16.68 -1.40 32.12
N TRP A 728 -17.51 -1.41 31.08
CA TRP A 728 -17.35 -0.55 29.91
C TRP A 728 -18.70 -0.06 29.41
N MET A 729 -18.70 1.13 28.82
CA MET A 729 -19.86 1.69 28.11
C MET A 729 -19.38 2.49 26.90
N VAL A 730 -20.07 2.35 25.78
CA VAL A 730 -19.87 3.14 24.56
C VAL A 730 -21.19 3.79 24.16
N ALA A 731 -21.13 4.99 23.58
CA ALA A 731 -22.27 5.60 22.89
C ALA A 731 -22.14 5.30 21.40
N PRO A 732 -22.96 4.41 20.80
CA PRO A 732 -22.80 4.02 19.40
C PRO A 732 -22.84 5.23 18.45
N GLY A 733 -21.74 5.50 17.76
CA GLY A 733 -21.61 6.65 16.87
C GLY A 733 -21.02 7.92 17.49
N SER A 734 -20.64 7.91 18.78
CA SER A 734 -19.76 8.91 19.36
C SER A 734 -18.44 8.29 19.82
N SER A 735 -17.33 9.01 19.65
CA SER A 735 -16.04 8.69 20.26
C SER A 735 -15.88 9.30 21.67
N ASP A 736 -16.85 10.10 22.12
CA ASP A 736 -16.80 10.76 23.41
C ASP A 736 -16.94 9.74 24.55
N ALA A 737 -16.26 10.00 25.67
CA ALA A 737 -16.43 9.22 26.89
C ALA A 737 -17.89 9.29 27.40
N VAL A 738 -18.43 8.14 27.81
CA VAL A 738 -19.79 8.03 28.36
C VAL A 738 -19.77 8.41 29.85
N PRO A 739 -20.59 9.37 30.31
CA PRO A 739 -20.77 9.62 31.72
C PRO A 739 -21.50 8.43 32.39
N VAL A 740 -20.93 7.92 33.48
CA VAL A 740 -21.44 6.79 34.25
C VAL A 740 -21.90 7.29 35.61
N HIS A 741 -23.14 7.04 35.98
CA HIS A 741 -23.64 7.32 37.32
C HIS A 741 -23.79 6.03 38.11
N VAL A 742 -23.14 5.97 39.27
CA VAL A 742 -23.25 4.86 40.23
C VAL A 742 -24.06 5.36 41.41
N TYR A 743 -25.23 4.75 41.62
CA TYR A 743 -26.11 5.03 42.76
C TYR A 743 -25.93 3.95 43.82
N VAL A 744 -25.58 4.34 45.03
CA VAL A 744 -25.58 3.45 46.19
C VAL A 744 -26.68 3.88 47.16
N ASP A 745 -27.64 2.99 47.41
CA ASP A 745 -28.85 3.24 48.22
C ASP A 745 -29.59 4.54 47.84
N GLY A 746 -29.61 4.84 46.55
CA GLY A 746 -30.27 6.02 45.98
C GLY A 746 -29.42 7.28 45.94
N VAL A 747 -28.20 7.28 46.50
CA VAL A 747 -27.25 8.40 46.43
C VAL A 747 -26.31 8.22 45.23
N GLY A 748 -26.37 9.14 44.27
CA GLY A 748 -25.63 9.07 43.01
C GLY A 748 -24.23 9.69 43.08
N SER A 749 -23.26 9.05 42.46
CA SER A 749 -21.91 9.57 42.17
C SER A 749 -21.62 9.48 40.67
N ALA A 750 -20.98 10.51 40.11
CA ALA A 750 -20.70 10.62 38.68
C ALA A 750 -19.25 10.24 38.36
N PHE A 751 -19.07 9.49 37.28
CA PHE A 751 -17.82 9.00 36.72
C PHE A 751 -17.88 9.09 35.18
N THR A 752 -16.79 8.71 34.51
CA THR A 752 -16.67 8.70 33.04
C THR A 752 -15.97 7.43 32.58
N THR A 753 -16.22 7.01 31.35
CA THR A 753 -15.45 5.93 30.71
C THR A 753 -14.16 6.46 30.10
N ASP A 754 -13.04 6.38 30.81
CA ASP A 754 -11.74 6.92 30.41
C ASP A 754 -10.63 5.87 30.36
N LEU A 755 -10.94 4.60 30.65
CA LEU A 755 -9.97 3.50 30.64
C LEU A 755 -9.87 2.82 29.28
N ASP A 756 -8.66 2.41 28.92
CA ASP A 756 -8.38 1.74 27.64
C ASP A 756 -8.95 0.31 27.60
N ARG A 757 -9.69 0.00 26.54
CA ARG A 757 -10.37 -1.27 26.25
C ARG A 757 -10.26 -1.62 24.75
N PRO A 758 -9.11 -2.15 24.30
CA PRO A 758 -8.91 -2.53 22.90
C PRO A 758 -9.90 -3.61 22.40
N ASP A 759 -10.38 -4.46 23.30
CA ASP A 759 -11.41 -5.46 23.03
C ASP A 759 -12.77 -4.83 22.70
N VAL A 760 -13.16 -3.78 23.42
CA VAL A 760 -14.37 -2.99 23.14
C VAL A 760 -14.20 -2.20 21.83
N ALA A 761 -13.02 -1.65 21.57
CA ALA A 761 -12.71 -0.99 20.30
C ALA A 761 -12.81 -1.94 19.10
N ALA A 762 -12.45 -3.22 19.25
CA ALA A 762 -12.61 -4.21 18.19
C ALA A 762 -14.10 -4.48 17.85
N ALA A 763 -14.99 -4.44 18.84
CA ALA A 763 -16.43 -4.60 18.65
C ALA A 763 -17.13 -3.30 18.20
N TYR A 764 -16.58 -2.14 18.56
CA TYR A 764 -17.07 -0.81 18.19
C TYR A 764 -15.95 0.04 17.53
N PRO A 765 -15.50 -0.27 16.30
CA PRO A 765 -14.28 0.29 15.71
C PRO A 765 -14.29 1.81 15.50
N ARG A 766 -15.46 2.44 15.51
CA ARG A 766 -15.64 3.88 15.27
C ARG A 766 -15.62 4.72 16.55
N THR A 767 -15.55 4.12 17.74
CA THR A 767 -15.63 4.84 19.01
C THR A 767 -14.26 5.04 19.67
N GLY A 768 -13.22 4.31 19.25
CA GLY A 768 -11.91 4.30 19.93
C GLY A 768 -11.89 3.35 21.13
N SER A 769 -10.81 3.33 21.90
CA SER A 769 -10.57 2.35 22.97
C SER A 769 -10.80 2.87 24.39
N THR A 770 -10.91 4.18 24.61
CA THR A 770 -11.12 4.77 25.95
C THR A 770 -12.58 4.70 26.39
N HIS A 771 -13.07 3.50 26.68
CA HIS A 771 -14.48 3.24 26.98
C HIS A 771 -14.71 2.30 28.19
N GLY A 772 -13.65 1.96 28.93
CA GLY A 772 -13.76 1.30 30.23
C GLY A 772 -13.97 2.30 31.37
N PHE A 773 -14.55 1.86 32.49
CA PHE A 773 -14.64 2.64 33.72
C PHE A 773 -14.34 1.78 34.95
N SER A 774 -13.79 2.42 35.98
CA SER A 774 -13.60 1.85 37.31
C SER A 774 -13.92 2.93 38.36
N ALA A 775 -14.95 2.70 39.15
CA ALA A 775 -15.50 3.62 40.13
C ALA A 775 -15.39 3.04 41.54
N THR A 776 -15.03 3.87 42.51
CA THR A 776 -15.04 3.52 43.94
C THR A 776 -15.88 4.53 44.70
N VAL A 777 -16.94 4.08 45.36
CA VAL A 777 -17.88 4.92 46.11
C VAL A 777 -17.76 4.63 47.61
N PRO A 778 -17.44 5.62 48.46
CA PRO A 778 -17.41 5.45 49.90
C PRO A 778 -18.80 5.17 50.48
N VAL A 779 -18.90 4.19 51.38
CA VAL A 779 -20.15 3.77 52.04
C VAL A 779 -19.88 3.35 53.49
N SER A 780 -20.92 3.32 54.33
CA SER A 780 -20.83 2.71 55.66
C SER A 780 -20.65 1.18 55.56
N ALA A 781 -20.17 0.52 56.61
CA ALA A 781 -20.23 -0.95 56.66
C ALA A 781 -21.68 -1.44 56.64
N GLY A 782 -21.99 -2.47 55.86
CA GLY A 782 -23.35 -2.98 55.70
C GLY A 782 -23.69 -3.44 54.29
N ARG A 783 -24.95 -3.82 54.09
CA ARG A 783 -25.48 -4.27 52.81
C ARG A 783 -26.03 -3.08 52.03
N HIS A 784 -25.65 -2.98 50.75
CA HIS A 784 -25.96 -1.86 49.88
C HIS A 784 -26.56 -2.31 48.54
N THR A 785 -27.45 -1.49 48.00
CA THR A 785 -27.99 -1.60 46.63
C THR A 785 -27.23 -0.67 45.71
N VAL A 786 -26.61 -1.22 44.66
CA VAL A 786 -25.77 -0.47 43.72
C VAL A 786 -26.39 -0.51 42.34
N CYS A 787 -26.83 0.63 41.81
CA CYS A 787 -27.41 0.72 40.48
C CYS A 787 -26.53 1.57 39.56
N VAL A 788 -26.27 1.09 38.35
CA VAL A 788 -25.35 1.74 37.41
C VAL A 788 -26.10 2.20 36.17
N TRP A 789 -25.88 3.46 35.79
CA TRP A 789 -26.48 4.12 34.65
C TRP A 789 -25.41 4.66 33.70
N GLY A 790 -25.61 4.50 32.40
CA GLY A 790 -24.89 5.26 31.38
C GLY A 790 -25.76 6.39 30.86
N LEU A 791 -25.18 7.58 30.80
CA LEU A 791 -25.87 8.79 30.37
C LEU A 791 -25.53 9.11 28.92
N ASP A 792 -26.52 9.64 28.19
CA ASP A 792 -26.32 10.10 26.82
C ASP A 792 -25.63 11.46 26.81
N VAL A 793 -24.51 11.58 26.08
CA VAL A 793 -23.65 12.76 26.00
C VAL A 793 -24.29 13.97 25.31
N ARG A 794 -25.46 13.83 24.66
CA ARG A 794 -26.15 14.90 23.90
C ARG A 794 -27.60 15.14 24.35
N GLY A 795 -27.96 14.70 25.56
CA GLY A 795 -29.28 14.96 26.15
C GLY A 795 -30.37 13.95 25.76
N GLY A 796 -29.98 12.77 25.25
CA GLY A 796 -30.88 11.65 24.94
C GLY A 796 -31.26 10.77 26.15
N GLN A 797 -31.90 9.62 25.89
CA GLN A 797 -32.37 8.71 26.93
C GLN A 797 -31.21 8.04 27.69
N HIS A 798 -31.19 8.17 29.01
CA HIS A 798 -30.26 7.46 29.90
C HIS A 798 -30.62 5.97 29.98
N ARG A 799 -29.61 5.10 30.11
CA ARG A 799 -29.81 3.65 30.22
C ARG A 799 -29.34 3.13 31.57
N GLN A 800 -30.22 2.42 32.27
CA GLN A 800 -29.85 1.61 33.42
C GLN A 800 -29.28 0.27 32.96
N PHE A 801 -28.09 -0.07 33.41
CA PHE A 801 -27.44 -1.35 33.07
C PHE A 801 -27.74 -2.46 34.09
N GLY A 802 -28.11 -2.08 35.31
CA GLY A 802 -28.61 -3.01 36.31
C GLY A 802 -28.56 -2.46 37.73
N CYS A 803 -29.00 -3.29 38.68
CA CYS A 803 -28.79 -3.08 40.12
C CYS A 803 -28.28 -4.38 40.75
N TRP A 804 -27.35 -4.26 41.68
CA TRP A 804 -26.71 -5.36 42.39
C TRP A 804 -26.78 -5.15 43.89
N GLN A 805 -26.66 -6.24 44.64
CA GLN A 805 -26.53 -6.23 46.10
C GLN A 805 -25.09 -6.56 46.45
N THR A 806 -24.48 -5.76 47.32
CA THR A 806 -23.12 -6.01 47.82
C THR A 806 -23.03 -5.69 49.31
N THR A 807 -22.01 -6.19 49.99
CA THR A 807 -21.77 -5.94 51.40
C THR A 807 -20.40 -5.28 51.57
N SER A 808 -20.37 -4.07 52.11
CA SER A 808 -19.14 -3.39 52.54
C SER A 808 -18.77 -3.88 53.94
N SER A 809 -17.52 -4.31 54.11
CA SER A 809 -16.97 -4.74 55.41
C SER A 809 -16.56 -3.57 56.29
#